data_AF-A0A318CWR5-F1
#
_entry.id   AF-A0A318CWR5-F1
#
_cell.length_a   1.000
_cell.length_b   1.000
_cell.length_c   1.000
_cell.angle_alpha   90.00
_cell.angle_beta   90.00
_cell.angle_gamma   90.00
#
_symmetry.space_group_name_H-M   'P 1'
#
loop_
_entity.id
_entity.type
_entity.pdbx_description
1 polymer ?
#
loop_
_entity_poly.entity_id
_entity_poly.type
_entity_poly.pdbx_seq_one_letter_code
_entity_poly.pdbx_strand_id
1 'polypeptide(L)'
;MCFSKFRKALHLLLCMGPSWALFRFGYALRQKYGLLQRRMPAYTWEERPLKVWLESGIPSDQDDYFAWRKENGGCFFFPDLRNISPHLRSSVLKFCENVTEEADKLLSGYWHYFSYPSFQIGFPPNWHCNPVTGEIAPAKAHWSRISDFGHGDIKFIWEPSRFSAVYILVRAYAANGDERYPETFWQLVEDWAEKNPPNLGPNWKCGQECALRIMAWSFGLYAFARSQHTTPDRMAQLVSKIAAHAERIEGNIAYARSQKNNHVITEAVGLWTVGLLFPELKHSARWLQHGRKVLEKEICRQIYDDGSYIQHSMNYHRLMLHALLWAFRLGEIAGEPFPSAVRDRFDKAVQFLYQLCDTQSGRVPNYGANDGALILPLNDCDYLDFRPVLQAAHYLIHNTRLFPPGPWDEDLLWLFGPEALDSPIKPLQKETVSADSGGYYTLFGKQSWGMVRCHSYRDRPSQADMLHFDLWSDGKNILRDGGSYSYNCEPPWKHYFISTSAHNTVEVDGKDQMEKGPRFLWLRWTRSSVRQNTILAKGKAHCWEGEHFGYSRRKNGVVHQRGILVAGDAWIIVDDLLSSGAHNYTLRWRLINGDWGLISLHTWYNGQSGAKISVLSPATIESRLVSGQKKISPEGWESLYYGEKVPCPTIICDTKGDTCRFITVISFHGEEIGFHDEGVIKLDDLEVRLNLPSNSSESIVAL
;
A
#
# COMPACT_ATOMS: atom_id res chain seq x y z
N MET A 1 15.57 18.51 23.21
CA MET A 1 15.65 17.77 24.49
C MET A 1 15.35 16.30 24.25
N CYS A 2 16.30 15.41 24.51
CA CYS A 2 16.10 13.97 24.38
C CYS A 2 15.27 13.48 25.57
N PHE A 3 14.06 12.96 25.33
CA PHE A 3 13.20 12.43 26.40
C PHE A 3 13.89 11.29 27.18
N SER A 4 13.72 11.27 28.51
CA SER A 4 14.10 10.10 29.30
C SER A 4 13.35 8.86 28.78
N LYS A 5 13.99 7.69 28.84
CA LYS A 5 13.41 6.41 28.39
C LYS A 5 12.01 6.16 29.00
N PHE A 6 11.81 6.62 30.24
CA PHE A 6 10.54 6.56 30.96
C PHE A 6 9.40 7.32 30.26
N ARG A 7 9.63 8.57 29.85
CA ARG A 7 8.58 9.37 29.18
C ARG A 7 8.19 8.77 27.82
N LYS A 8 9.14 8.20 27.08
CA LYS A 8 8.85 7.49 25.81
C LYS A 8 7.99 6.25 26.06
N ALA A 9 8.30 5.48 27.11
CA ALA A 9 7.50 4.32 27.50
C ALA A 9 6.07 4.69 27.90
N LEU A 10 5.89 5.78 28.66
CA LEU A 10 4.56 6.29 29.02
C LEU A 10 3.77 6.72 27.78
N HIS A 11 4.38 7.44 26.83
CA HIS A 11 3.71 7.82 25.59
C HIS A 11 3.35 6.62 24.71
N LEU A 12 4.21 5.60 24.64
CA LEU A 12 3.88 4.35 23.95
C LEU A 12 2.67 3.66 24.59
N LEU A 13 2.58 3.65 25.92
CA LEU A 13 1.44 3.11 26.64
C LEU A 13 0.16 3.90 26.36
N LEU A 14 0.23 5.24 26.32
CA LEU A 14 -0.91 6.11 26.02
C LEU A 14 -1.40 5.95 24.57
N CYS A 15 -0.49 5.86 23.59
CA CYS A 15 -0.88 5.73 22.18
C CYS A 15 -1.34 4.32 21.81
N MET A 16 -0.68 3.27 22.32
CA MET A 16 -0.94 1.88 21.90
C MET A 16 -1.87 1.12 22.87
N GLY A 17 -2.03 1.62 24.09
CA GLY A 17 -2.83 1.02 25.15
C GLY A 17 -2.10 -0.04 25.98
N PRO A 18 -2.61 -0.36 27.18
CA PRO A 18 -2.00 -1.33 28.10
C PRO A 18 -2.00 -2.76 27.56
N SER A 19 -3.06 -3.18 26.87
CA SER A 19 -3.17 -4.53 26.29
C SER A 19 -2.07 -4.80 25.26
N TRP A 20 -1.76 -3.81 24.41
CA TRP A 20 -0.66 -3.90 23.45
C TRP A 20 0.69 -3.98 24.16
N ALA A 21 0.93 -3.13 25.16
CA ALA A 21 2.20 -3.12 25.90
C ALA A 21 2.44 -4.45 26.63
N LEU A 22 1.43 -4.97 27.32
CA LEU A 22 1.44 -6.29 27.98
C LEU A 22 1.73 -7.41 26.98
N PHE A 23 1.06 -7.39 25.82
CA PHE A 23 1.31 -8.39 24.77
C PHE A 23 2.76 -8.32 24.27
N ARG A 24 3.27 -7.12 23.94
CA ARG A 24 4.64 -6.94 23.41
C ARG A 24 5.69 -7.35 24.43
N PHE A 25 5.48 -7.02 25.70
CA PHE A 25 6.36 -7.46 26.79
C PHE A 25 6.35 -8.99 26.91
N GLY A 26 5.18 -9.61 27.01
CA GLY A 26 5.07 -11.08 27.06
C GLY A 26 5.65 -11.76 25.82
N TYR A 27 5.47 -11.17 24.63
CA TYR A 27 6.08 -11.67 23.39
C TYR A 27 7.61 -11.60 23.43
N ALA A 28 8.17 -10.49 23.90
CA ALA A 28 9.62 -10.35 24.06
C ALA A 28 10.18 -11.38 25.06
N LEU A 29 9.48 -11.66 26.17
CA LEU A 29 9.86 -12.72 27.10
C LEU A 29 9.81 -14.10 26.43
N ARG A 30 8.74 -14.41 25.68
CA ARG A 30 8.64 -15.68 24.94
C ARG A 30 9.78 -15.87 23.96
N GLN A 31 10.19 -14.80 23.27
CA GLN A 31 11.33 -14.83 22.36
C GLN A 31 12.66 -15.02 23.11
N LYS A 32 12.87 -14.27 24.21
CA LYS A 32 14.09 -14.33 25.04
C LYS A 32 14.32 -15.71 25.67
N TYR A 33 13.27 -16.32 26.21
CA TYR A 33 13.34 -17.60 26.93
C TYR A 33 13.11 -18.83 26.03
N GLY A 34 13.09 -18.66 24.71
CA GLY A 34 13.00 -19.79 23.79
C GLY A 34 11.60 -20.42 23.67
N LEU A 35 10.55 -19.80 24.20
CA LEU A 35 9.19 -20.36 24.20
C LEU A 35 8.59 -20.42 22.79
N LEU A 36 8.96 -19.51 21.89
CA LEU A 36 8.53 -19.56 20.50
C LEU A 36 9.10 -20.79 19.78
N GLN A 37 10.37 -21.12 20.04
CA GLN A 37 11.06 -22.30 19.51
C GLN A 37 10.44 -23.59 20.03
N ARG A 38 10.03 -23.62 21.31
CA ARG A 38 9.33 -24.78 21.88
C ARG A 38 7.94 -24.97 21.29
N ARG A 39 7.23 -23.88 21.02
CA ARG A 39 5.89 -23.91 20.42
C ARG A 39 5.91 -24.27 18.93
N MET A 40 6.93 -23.82 18.21
CA MET A 40 7.12 -24.04 16.77
C MET A 40 8.53 -24.57 16.56
N PRO A 41 8.79 -25.85 16.86
CA PRO A 41 10.12 -26.43 16.70
C PRO A 41 10.54 -26.44 15.23
N ALA A 42 11.85 -26.32 15.00
CA ALA A 42 12.43 -26.61 13.69
C ALA A 42 12.44 -28.11 13.45
N TYR A 43 12.26 -28.50 12.19
CA TYR A 43 12.31 -29.89 11.72
C TYR A 43 12.71 -29.93 10.24
N THR A 44 13.12 -31.08 9.73
CA THR A 44 13.36 -31.32 8.30
C THR A 44 12.10 -31.86 7.62
N TRP A 45 11.98 -31.71 6.30
CA TRP A 45 10.77 -32.14 5.59
C TRP A 45 10.51 -33.66 5.71
N GLU A 46 11.56 -34.46 5.88
CA GLU A 46 11.51 -35.92 6.04
C GLU A 46 10.97 -36.34 7.40
N GLU A 47 11.12 -35.52 8.45
CA GLU A 47 10.59 -35.81 9.78
C GLU A 47 9.06 -35.74 9.84
N ARG A 48 8.44 -35.04 8.88
CA ARG A 48 6.97 -34.89 8.79
C ARG A 48 6.48 -35.16 7.35
N PRO A 49 6.51 -36.42 6.90
CA PRO A 49 6.01 -36.79 5.58
C PRO A 49 4.49 -36.56 5.48
N LEU A 50 3.94 -36.63 4.26
CA LEU A 50 2.53 -36.34 3.97
C LEU A 50 1.55 -36.99 4.96
N LYS A 51 1.77 -38.26 5.32
CA LYS A 51 0.93 -39.02 6.27
C LYS A 51 0.71 -38.31 7.62
N VAL A 52 1.65 -37.50 8.08
CA VAL A 52 1.54 -36.75 9.34
C VAL A 52 0.47 -35.66 9.26
N TRP A 53 0.23 -35.13 8.06
CA TRP A 53 -0.62 -33.98 7.81
C TRP A 53 -2.05 -34.35 7.41
N LEU A 54 -2.26 -35.57 6.89
CA LEU A 54 -3.55 -36.01 6.39
C LEU A 54 -4.51 -36.42 7.52
N GLU A 55 -5.80 -36.19 7.28
CA GLU A 55 -6.89 -36.74 8.09
C GLU A 55 -6.95 -38.27 7.98
N SER A 56 -7.56 -38.94 8.96
CA SER A 56 -7.69 -40.40 8.93
C SER A 56 -8.52 -40.86 7.72
N GLY A 57 -8.05 -41.89 7.02
CA GLY A 57 -8.74 -42.48 5.86
C GLY A 57 -8.33 -41.91 4.51
N ILE A 58 -7.52 -40.85 4.47
CA ILE A 58 -6.94 -40.36 3.22
C ILE A 58 -5.69 -41.18 2.86
N PRO A 59 -5.54 -41.65 1.61
CA PRO A 59 -4.34 -42.36 1.20
C PRO A 59 -3.11 -41.46 1.34
N SER A 60 -2.03 -42.01 1.89
CA SER A 60 -0.76 -41.30 2.09
C SER A 60 0.37 -41.78 1.18
N ASP A 61 0.16 -42.89 0.48
CA ASP A 61 1.02 -43.28 -0.64
C ASP A 61 0.89 -42.24 -1.75
N GLN A 62 1.97 -41.93 -2.45
CA GLN A 62 2.02 -40.79 -3.34
C GLN A 62 1.12 -40.98 -4.56
N ASP A 63 1.11 -42.17 -5.17
CA ASP A 63 0.29 -42.47 -6.35
C ASP A 63 -1.20 -42.51 -5.99
N ASP A 64 -1.54 -43.19 -4.90
CA ASP A 64 -2.92 -43.28 -4.41
C ASP A 64 -3.44 -41.90 -3.99
N TYR A 65 -2.62 -41.11 -3.30
CA TYR A 65 -2.96 -39.73 -2.91
C TYR A 65 -3.17 -38.84 -4.13
N PHE A 66 -2.29 -38.96 -5.14
CA PHE A 66 -2.39 -38.19 -6.37
C PHE A 66 -3.69 -38.50 -7.15
N ALA A 67 -4.06 -39.77 -7.23
CA ALA A 67 -5.34 -40.19 -7.82
C ALA A 67 -6.52 -39.64 -7.00
N TRP A 68 -6.48 -39.82 -5.67
CA TRP A 68 -7.53 -39.34 -4.76
C TRP A 68 -7.73 -37.81 -4.89
N ARG A 69 -6.65 -37.03 -4.92
CA ARG A 69 -6.73 -35.56 -4.94
C ARG A 69 -7.28 -35.02 -6.26
N LYS A 70 -7.08 -35.72 -7.38
CA LYS A 70 -7.68 -35.32 -8.67
C LYS A 70 -9.20 -35.31 -8.62
N GLU A 71 -9.80 -36.16 -7.79
CA GLU A 71 -11.25 -36.29 -7.65
C GLU A 71 -11.81 -35.49 -6.47
N ASN A 72 -10.99 -35.25 -5.43
CA ASN A 72 -11.44 -34.71 -4.14
C ASN A 72 -10.82 -33.35 -3.75
N GLY A 73 -9.95 -32.77 -4.59
CA GLY A 73 -9.35 -31.45 -4.33
C GLY A 73 -10.38 -30.32 -4.41
N GLY A 74 -10.10 -29.20 -3.71
CA GLY A 74 -10.99 -28.03 -3.75
C GLY A 74 -11.05 -27.35 -5.12
N CYS A 75 -12.11 -26.58 -5.38
CA CYS A 75 -12.25 -25.79 -6.61
C CYS A 75 -11.42 -24.50 -6.57
N PHE A 76 -10.96 -24.04 -7.72
CA PHE A 76 -10.12 -22.84 -7.86
C PHE A 76 -10.65 -21.88 -8.94
N PHE A 77 -10.02 -20.71 -9.11
CA PHE A 77 -10.54 -19.61 -9.91
C PHE A 77 -10.80 -19.94 -11.38
N PHE A 78 -9.94 -20.75 -11.98
CA PHE A 78 -9.96 -21.11 -13.38
C PHE A 78 -9.97 -22.63 -13.57
N PRO A 79 -10.45 -23.12 -14.72
CA PRO A 79 -10.39 -24.53 -15.09
C PRO A 79 -8.96 -24.94 -15.51
N ASP A 80 -8.80 -26.20 -15.91
CA ASP A 80 -7.54 -26.73 -16.44
C ASP A 80 -6.99 -25.92 -17.64
N LEU A 81 -5.76 -25.41 -17.51
CA LEU A 81 -5.11 -24.57 -18.52
C LEU A 81 -4.61 -25.36 -19.75
N ARG A 82 -4.47 -26.68 -19.68
CA ARG A 82 -4.13 -27.49 -20.88
C ARG A 82 -5.30 -27.59 -21.85
N ASN A 83 -6.51 -27.51 -21.33
CA ASN A 83 -7.76 -27.64 -22.08
C ASN A 83 -8.55 -26.33 -22.05
N ILE A 84 -7.85 -25.19 -22.15
CA ILE A 84 -8.53 -23.89 -22.26
C ILE A 84 -9.44 -23.87 -23.49
N SER A 85 -10.65 -23.37 -23.31
CA SER A 85 -11.57 -23.15 -24.42
C SER A 85 -10.94 -22.20 -25.45
N PRO A 86 -11.31 -22.28 -26.74
CA PRO A 86 -10.82 -21.32 -27.74
C PRO A 86 -11.05 -19.86 -27.34
N HIS A 87 -12.15 -19.60 -26.63
CA HIS A 87 -12.49 -18.29 -26.09
C HIS A 87 -11.51 -17.83 -24.99
N LEU A 88 -11.21 -18.70 -24.02
CA LEU A 88 -10.21 -18.42 -22.99
C LEU A 88 -8.82 -18.21 -23.60
N ARG A 89 -8.41 -19.06 -24.56
CA ARG A 89 -7.14 -18.89 -25.29
C ARG A 89 -7.06 -17.56 -26.01
N SER A 90 -8.11 -17.17 -26.74
CA SER A 90 -8.15 -15.88 -27.43
C SER A 90 -8.09 -14.70 -26.45
N SER A 91 -8.64 -14.85 -25.24
CA SER A 91 -8.62 -13.81 -24.22
C SER A 91 -7.25 -13.69 -23.55
N VAL A 92 -6.61 -14.81 -23.22
CA VAL A 92 -5.23 -14.85 -22.69
C VAL A 92 -4.26 -14.20 -23.69
N LEU A 93 -4.35 -14.56 -24.97
CA LEU A 93 -3.47 -14.01 -26.01
C LEU A 93 -3.59 -12.49 -26.20
N LYS A 94 -4.72 -11.86 -25.82
CA LYS A 94 -4.87 -10.41 -25.86
C LYS A 94 -4.03 -9.68 -24.81
N PHE A 95 -3.71 -10.35 -23.70
CA PHE A 95 -3.02 -9.72 -22.57
C PHE A 95 -1.57 -10.20 -22.41
N CYS A 96 -1.24 -11.37 -22.96
CA CYS A 96 0.03 -12.05 -22.75
C CYS A 96 1.07 -11.79 -23.85
N GLU A 97 1.02 -10.67 -24.58
CA GLU A 97 1.97 -10.41 -25.69
C GLU A 97 3.44 -10.37 -25.21
N ASN A 98 3.71 -9.83 -24.02
CA ASN A 98 5.07 -9.69 -23.48
C ASN A 98 5.41 -10.71 -22.38
N VAL A 99 4.44 -11.44 -21.86
CA VAL A 99 4.63 -12.28 -20.66
C VAL A 99 5.60 -13.44 -20.90
N THR A 100 5.74 -13.92 -22.13
CA THR A 100 6.71 -14.96 -22.47
C THR A 100 8.14 -14.43 -22.40
N GLU A 101 8.38 -13.17 -22.79
CA GLU A 101 9.68 -12.53 -22.65
C GLU A 101 10.03 -12.30 -21.17
N GLU A 102 9.05 -11.90 -20.35
CA GLU A 102 9.23 -11.76 -18.91
C GLU A 102 9.54 -13.10 -18.24
N ALA A 103 8.85 -14.18 -18.64
CA ALA A 103 9.13 -15.53 -18.18
C ALA A 103 10.55 -15.98 -18.59
N ASP A 104 10.96 -15.73 -19.84
CA ASP A 104 12.32 -16.08 -20.30
C ASP A 104 13.41 -15.30 -19.54
N LYS A 105 13.19 -14.01 -19.23
CA LYS A 105 14.08 -13.24 -18.34
C LYS A 105 14.17 -13.87 -16.96
N LEU A 106 13.04 -14.28 -16.39
CA LEU A 106 12.98 -14.96 -15.10
C LEU A 106 13.81 -16.25 -15.10
N LEU A 107 13.66 -17.08 -16.14
CA LEU A 107 14.42 -18.31 -16.33
C LEU A 107 15.92 -18.07 -16.50
N SER A 108 16.32 -16.90 -17.02
CA SER A 108 17.73 -16.49 -17.12
C SER A 108 18.33 -15.96 -15.80
N GLY A 109 17.52 -15.88 -14.73
CA GLY A 109 17.93 -15.41 -13.41
C GLY A 109 17.76 -13.90 -13.17
N TYR A 110 17.08 -13.19 -14.07
CA TYR A 110 16.71 -11.78 -13.91
C TYR A 110 15.30 -11.66 -13.32
N TRP A 111 15.19 -11.20 -12.06
CA TRP A 111 13.91 -11.16 -11.35
C TRP A 111 13.51 -9.73 -10.99
N HIS A 112 12.23 -9.40 -11.20
CA HIS A 112 11.62 -8.17 -10.73
C HIS A 112 11.32 -8.25 -9.23
N TYR A 113 11.76 -7.25 -8.50
CA TYR A 113 11.45 -7.05 -7.10
C TYR A 113 10.46 -5.93 -6.99
N PHE A 114 9.37 -6.10 -6.24
CA PHE A 114 8.42 -5.02 -5.99
C PHE A 114 7.87 -4.36 -7.27
N SER A 115 7.77 -5.14 -8.35
CA SER A 115 7.30 -4.73 -9.68
C SER A 115 8.09 -3.60 -10.36
N TYR A 116 9.33 -3.32 -9.93
CA TYR A 116 10.15 -2.27 -10.56
C TYR A 116 11.64 -2.61 -10.66
N PRO A 117 12.45 -2.55 -9.57
CA PRO A 117 13.87 -2.87 -9.69
C PRO A 117 14.07 -4.32 -10.11
N SER A 118 15.01 -4.56 -11.02
CA SER A 118 15.37 -5.89 -11.51
C SER A 118 16.77 -6.26 -11.06
N PHE A 119 16.98 -7.52 -10.66
CA PHE A 119 18.27 -8.00 -10.20
C PHE A 119 18.64 -9.31 -10.88
N GLN A 120 19.92 -9.49 -11.22
CA GLN A 120 20.47 -10.79 -11.59
C GLN A 120 20.78 -11.58 -10.33
N ILE A 121 19.92 -12.52 -9.97
CA ILE A 121 20.01 -13.29 -8.72
C ILE A 121 20.28 -14.79 -8.92
N GLY A 122 20.42 -15.20 -10.18
CA GLY A 122 20.59 -16.60 -10.56
C GLY A 122 19.27 -17.37 -10.57
N PHE A 123 19.33 -18.63 -11.01
CA PHE A 123 18.18 -19.50 -11.09
C PHE A 123 18.58 -20.94 -10.73
N PRO A 124 17.99 -21.55 -9.67
CA PRO A 124 17.20 -20.91 -8.61
C PRO A 124 17.98 -19.81 -7.84
N PRO A 125 17.29 -18.84 -7.22
CA PRO A 125 17.96 -17.75 -6.53
C PRO A 125 18.54 -18.18 -5.18
N ASN A 126 19.53 -17.44 -4.67
CA ASN A 126 19.91 -17.55 -3.26
C ASN A 126 18.85 -16.90 -2.36
N TRP A 127 17.94 -17.70 -1.81
CA TRP A 127 16.80 -17.28 -0.97
C TRP A 127 17.14 -16.51 0.31
N HIS A 128 18.42 -16.40 0.66
CA HIS A 128 18.89 -15.73 1.88
C HIS A 128 19.72 -14.49 1.61
N CYS A 129 20.03 -14.23 0.34
CA CYS A 129 20.87 -13.10 -0.08
C CYS A 129 20.01 -11.86 -0.29
N ASN A 130 20.48 -10.72 0.21
CA ASN A 130 19.97 -9.43 -0.16
C ASN A 130 20.67 -8.98 -1.47
N PRO A 131 19.97 -8.87 -2.61
CA PRO A 131 20.59 -8.52 -3.89
C PRO A 131 21.15 -7.10 -3.95
N VAL A 132 20.74 -6.20 -3.03
CA VAL A 132 21.23 -4.82 -2.99
C VAL A 132 22.54 -4.72 -2.21
N THR A 133 22.67 -5.42 -1.08
CA THR A 133 23.85 -5.34 -0.21
C THR A 133 24.82 -6.50 -0.39
N GLY A 134 24.39 -7.61 -0.98
CA GLY A 134 25.13 -8.87 -1.04
C GLY A 134 25.18 -9.63 0.29
N GLU A 135 24.54 -9.12 1.36
CA GLU A 135 24.56 -9.76 2.67
C GLU A 135 23.67 -11.02 2.69
N ILE A 136 24.13 -12.06 3.39
CA ILE A 136 23.42 -13.34 3.52
C ILE A 136 22.88 -13.48 4.94
N ALA A 137 21.55 -13.67 5.06
CA ALA A 137 20.90 -13.88 6.34
C ALA A 137 21.06 -15.34 6.85
N PRO A 138 21.01 -15.58 8.18
CA PRO A 138 21.27 -16.89 8.75
C PRO A 138 20.17 -17.92 8.42
N ALA A 139 20.44 -18.84 7.50
CA ALA A 139 19.49 -19.88 7.08
C ALA A 139 19.19 -20.94 8.16
N LYS A 140 20.18 -21.25 9.01
CA LYS A 140 20.07 -22.33 10.03
C LYS A 140 19.57 -21.86 11.40
N ALA A 141 19.36 -20.57 11.58
CA ALA A 141 18.85 -20.04 12.84
C ALA A 141 17.32 -20.13 12.86
N HIS A 142 16.74 -20.49 14.01
CA HIS A 142 15.29 -20.38 14.15
C HIS A 142 14.83 -18.94 13.92
N TRP A 143 13.78 -18.75 13.13
CA TRP A 143 13.34 -17.42 12.65
C TRP A 143 13.15 -16.38 13.77
N SER A 144 12.74 -16.84 14.96
CA SER A 144 12.53 -15.98 16.13
C SER A 144 13.83 -15.40 16.72
N ARG A 145 15.01 -15.86 16.29
CA ARG A 145 16.31 -15.29 16.71
C ARG A 145 16.94 -14.37 15.66
N ILE A 146 16.35 -14.27 14.48
CA ILE A 146 16.88 -13.45 13.39
C ILE A 146 16.41 -12.01 13.56
N SER A 147 17.30 -11.03 13.34
CA SER A 147 16.97 -9.60 13.37
C SER A 147 16.13 -9.21 12.14
N ASP A 148 15.22 -8.25 12.29
CA ASP A 148 14.43 -7.73 11.16
C ASP A 148 15.28 -6.92 10.17
N PHE A 149 16.43 -6.37 10.60
CA PHE A 149 17.24 -5.43 9.82
C PHE A 149 18.75 -5.69 9.97
N GLY A 150 19.13 -6.92 10.32
CA GLY A 150 20.54 -7.27 10.54
C GLY A 150 21.34 -7.52 9.27
N HIS A 151 20.66 -7.63 8.12
CA HIS A 151 21.22 -8.02 6.82
C HIS A 151 20.57 -7.18 5.71
N GLY A 152 20.64 -5.85 5.86
CA GLY A 152 19.89 -4.89 5.04
C GLY A 152 18.39 -4.90 5.30
N ASP A 153 17.62 -4.36 4.37
CA ASP A 153 16.17 -4.40 4.39
C ASP A 153 15.68 -5.83 4.06
N ILE A 154 15.10 -6.50 5.06
CA ILE A 154 14.69 -7.91 4.96
C ILE A 154 13.64 -8.16 3.87
N LYS A 155 12.90 -7.15 3.41
CA LYS A 155 11.97 -7.32 2.28
C LYS A 155 12.68 -7.80 1.02
N PHE A 156 13.91 -7.35 0.77
CA PHE A 156 14.73 -7.82 -0.36
C PHE A 156 15.20 -9.26 -0.20
N ILE A 157 15.11 -9.85 0.99
CA ILE A 157 15.37 -11.30 1.18
C ILE A 157 14.06 -12.08 0.99
N TRP A 158 12.94 -11.53 1.49
CA TRP A 158 11.64 -12.19 1.40
C TRP A 158 11.02 -12.19 0.01
N GLU A 159 11.28 -11.17 -0.81
CA GLU A 159 10.63 -10.99 -2.11
C GLU A 159 10.66 -12.22 -3.02
N PRO A 160 11.81 -12.86 -3.33
CA PRO A 160 11.81 -14.07 -4.16
C PRO A 160 11.04 -15.20 -3.48
N SER A 161 11.17 -15.31 -2.14
CA SER A 161 10.44 -16.28 -1.32
C SER A 161 8.95 -15.99 -1.19
N ARG A 162 8.37 -14.98 -1.86
CA ARG A 162 6.91 -14.83 -2.02
C ARG A 162 6.37 -15.61 -3.21
N PHE A 163 7.26 -16.06 -4.11
CA PHE A 163 6.91 -16.77 -5.33
C PHE A 163 6.03 -15.96 -6.30
N SER A 164 6.17 -14.64 -6.38
CA SER A 164 5.48 -13.82 -7.39
C SER A 164 5.78 -14.29 -8.84
N ALA A 165 6.97 -14.86 -9.05
CA ALA A 165 7.38 -15.58 -10.25
C ALA A 165 6.30 -16.52 -10.82
N VAL A 166 5.55 -17.21 -9.96
CA VAL A 166 4.55 -18.19 -10.39
C VAL A 166 3.45 -17.57 -11.25
N TYR A 167 3.06 -16.32 -10.96
CA TYR A 167 1.98 -15.66 -11.69
C TYR A 167 2.40 -15.42 -13.15
N ILE A 168 3.65 -15.01 -13.37
CA ILE A 168 4.25 -14.83 -14.71
C ILE A 168 4.32 -16.19 -15.42
N LEU A 169 4.82 -17.23 -14.75
CA LEU A 169 4.94 -18.58 -15.33
C LEU A 169 3.57 -19.16 -15.75
N VAL A 170 2.54 -18.94 -14.95
CA VAL A 170 1.17 -19.40 -15.27
C VAL A 170 0.60 -18.64 -16.47
N ARG A 171 0.77 -17.31 -16.51
CA ARG A 171 0.34 -16.49 -17.65
C ARG A 171 1.04 -16.91 -18.94
N ALA A 172 2.35 -17.10 -18.90
CA ALA A 172 3.14 -17.58 -20.03
C ALA A 172 2.74 -19.00 -20.48
N TYR A 173 2.50 -19.91 -19.54
CA TYR A 173 2.01 -21.25 -19.84
C TYR A 173 0.64 -21.24 -20.52
N ALA A 174 -0.29 -20.40 -20.05
CA ALA A 174 -1.59 -20.28 -20.68
C ALA A 174 -1.50 -19.72 -22.12
N ALA A 175 -0.49 -18.90 -22.42
CA ALA A 175 -0.30 -18.30 -23.73
C ALA A 175 0.19 -19.33 -24.77
N ASN A 176 1.17 -20.17 -24.44
CA ASN A 176 1.84 -21.04 -25.42
C ASN A 176 1.91 -22.54 -25.06
N GLY A 177 1.55 -22.94 -23.85
CA GLY A 177 1.57 -24.34 -23.39
C GLY A 177 2.98 -24.90 -23.15
N ASP A 178 4.01 -24.06 -23.01
CA ASP A 178 5.39 -24.51 -22.87
C ASP A 178 5.66 -25.17 -21.50
N GLU A 179 5.99 -26.46 -21.52
CA GLU A 179 6.23 -27.27 -20.31
C GLU A 179 7.48 -26.85 -19.52
N ARG A 180 8.34 -25.98 -20.06
CA ARG A 180 9.43 -25.37 -19.30
C ARG A 180 8.93 -24.56 -18.10
N TYR A 181 7.75 -23.93 -18.18
CA TYR A 181 7.23 -23.10 -17.08
C TYR A 181 6.70 -23.91 -15.88
N PRO A 182 5.88 -24.96 -16.05
CA PRO A 182 5.58 -25.90 -14.98
C PRO A 182 6.83 -26.54 -14.35
N GLU A 183 7.80 -26.97 -15.17
CA GLU A 183 9.04 -27.55 -14.64
C GLU A 183 9.82 -26.54 -13.79
N THR A 184 9.92 -25.29 -14.24
CA THR A 184 10.54 -24.18 -13.52
C THR A 184 9.85 -23.92 -12.17
N PHE A 185 8.52 -23.93 -12.13
CA PHE A 185 7.78 -23.82 -10.87
C PHE A 185 8.18 -24.91 -9.86
N TRP A 186 8.23 -26.17 -10.31
CA TRP A 186 8.60 -27.28 -9.45
C TRP A 186 10.05 -27.21 -8.98
N GLN A 187 10.99 -26.88 -9.86
CA GLN A 187 12.40 -26.67 -9.50
C GLN A 187 12.56 -25.60 -8.42
N LEU A 188 11.82 -24.49 -8.53
CA LEU A 188 11.85 -23.43 -7.52
C LEU A 188 11.26 -23.89 -6.17
N VAL A 189 10.16 -24.65 -6.17
CA VAL A 189 9.57 -25.20 -4.94
C VAL A 189 10.52 -26.18 -4.25
N GLU A 190 11.16 -27.06 -5.02
CA GLU A 190 12.10 -28.07 -4.53
C GLU A 190 13.35 -27.41 -3.94
N ASP A 191 13.97 -26.49 -4.70
CA ASP A 191 15.15 -25.75 -4.28
C ASP A 191 14.88 -24.89 -3.04
N TRP A 192 13.74 -24.19 -3.02
CA TRP A 192 13.32 -23.41 -1.86
C TRP A 192 13.17 -24.30 -0.62
N ALA A 193 12.51 -25.44 -0.75
CA ALA A 193 12.26 -26.33 0.38
C ALA A 193 13.54 -26.91 0.96
N GLU A 194 14.47 -27.36 0.12
CA GLU A 194 15.78 -27.85 0.53
C GLU A 194 16.52 -26.79 1.37
N LYS A 195 16.47 -25.53 0.93
CA LYS A 195 17.22 -24.43 1.55
C LYS A 195 16.48 -23.74 2.69
N ASN A 196 15.17 -23.96 2.86
CA ASN A 196 14.32 -23.32 3.87
C ASN A 196 13.53 -24.34 4.71
N PRO A 197 14.19 -25.16 5.55
CA PRO A 197 13.48 -26.08 6.43
C PRO A 197 12.50 -25.35 7.37
N PRO A 198 11.38 -25.98 7.75
CA PRO A 198 10.38 -25.38 8.63
C PRO A 198 10.96 -24.74 9.89
N ASN A 199 10.53 -23.51 10.12
CA ASN A 199 10.93 -22.65 11.22
C ASN A 199 12.42 -22.21 11.25
N LEU A 200 13.21 -22.49 10.22
CA LEU A 200 14.60 -22.04 10.09
C LEU A 200 14.75 -20.96 9.01
N GLY A 201 15.55 -19.94 9.30
CA GLY A 201 15.88 -18.89 8.34
C GLY A 201 14.89 -17.71 8.33
N PRO A 202 15.25 -16.64 7.60
CA PRO A 202 14.46 -15.42 7.52
C PRO A 202 13.09 -15.63 6.87
N ASN A 203 12.96 -16.58 5.94
CA ASN A 203 11.75 -16.78 5.15
C ASN A 203 10.56 -17.33 5.95
N TRP A 204 10.79 -17.83 7.16
CA TRP A 204 9.76 -18.29 8.11
C TRP A 204 9.38 -17.26 9.20
N LYS A 205 10.00 -16.07 9.15
CA LYS A 205 9.91 -15.07 10.22
C LYS A 205 8.56 -14.35 10.27
N CYS A 206 7.99 -14.05 9.12
CA CYS A 206 6.74 -13.33 8.99
C CYS A 206 5.64 -14.28 8.47
N GLY A 207 4.49 -14.31 9.14
CA GLY A 207 3.38 -15.18 8.75
C GLY A 207 2.72 -14.72 7.45
N GLN A 208 2.69 -13.41 7.20
CA GLN A 208 2.25 -12.87 5.91
C GLN A 208 3.03 -13.45 4.73
N GLU A 209 4.36 -13.58 4.85
CA GLU A 209 5.19 -14.17 3.80
C GLU A 209 4.87 -15.66 3.59
N CYS A 210 4.47 -16.35 4.66
CA CYS A 210 3.99 -17.73 4.56
C CYS A 210 2.64 -17.81 3.82
N ALA A 211 1.74 -16.86 4.09
CA ALA A 211 0.44 -16.80 3.44
C ALA A 211 0.55 -16.44 1.96
N LEU A 212 1.44 -15.51 1.60
CA LEU A 212 1.71 -15.15 0.20
C LEU A 212 2.25 -16.35 -0.59
N ARG A 213 3.16 -17.15 0.00
CA ARG A 213 3.60 -18.42 -0.60
C ARG A 213 2.47 -19.42 -0.77
N ILE A 214 1.60 -19.58 0.23
CA ILE A 214 0.42 -20.46 0.11
C ILE A 214 -0.43 -20.05 -1.08
N MET A 215 -0.70 -18.74 -1.26
CA MET A 215 -1.47 -18.23 -2.40
C MET A 215 -0.76 -18.54 -3.72
N ALA A 216 0.51 -18.17 -3.85
CA ALA A 216 1.32 -18.39 -5.04
C ALA A 216 1.44 -19.88 -5.41
N TRP A 217 1.77 -20.74 -4.46
CA TRP A 217 1.87 -22.18 -4.68
C TRP A 217 0.53 -22.83 -5.01
N SER A 218 -0.57 -22.36 -4.43
CA SER A 218 -1.90 -22.82 -4.81
C SER A 218 -2.21 -22.41 -6.24
N PHE A 219 -1.93 -21.16 -6.61
CA PHE A 219 -2.12 -20.67 -7.98
C PHE A 219 -1.35 -21.52 -9.01
N GLY A 220 -0.07 -21.79 -8.76
CA GLY A 220 0.76 -22.67 -9.59
C GLY A 220 0.28 -24.12 -9.63
N LEU A 221 -0.06 -24.72 -8.48
CA LEU A 221 -0.54 -26.10 -8.41
C LEU A 221 -1.79 -26.32 -9.26
N TYR A 222 -2.76 -25.40 -9.17
CA TYR A 222 -4.01 -25.51 -9.93
C TYR A 222 -3.80 -25.22 -11.42
N ALA A 223 -2.95 -24.25 -11.77
CA ALA A 223 -2.59 -23.97 -13.16
C ALA A 223 -1.84 -25.11 -13.84
N PHE A 224 -0.93 -25.77 -13.12
CA PHE A 224 -0.07 -26.83 -13.65
C PHE A 224 -0.55 -28.23 -13.28
N ALA A 225 -1.77 -28.39 -12.76
CA ALA A 225 -2.28 -29.65 -12.22
C ALA A 225 -2.21 -30.83 -13.21
N ARG A 226 -2.33 -30.55 -14.51
CA ARG A 226 -2.24 -31.54 -15.59
C ARG A 226 -0.88 -31.59 -16.28
N SER A 227 0.08 -30.75 -15.90
CA SER A 227 1.46 -30.82 -16.42
C SER A 227 2.07 -32.20 -16.16
N GLN A 228 2.90 -32.67 -17.09
CA GLN A 228 3.69 -33.90 -16.87
C GLN A 228 4.69 -33.74 -15.72
N HIS A 229 5.05 -32.51 -15.39
CA HIS A 229 5.96 -32.16 -14.31
C HIS A 229 5.28 -32.16 -12.94
N THR A 230 3.95 -32.20 -12.89
CA THR A 230 3.18 -32.36 -11.65
C THR A 230 3.05 -33.84 -11.31
N THR A 231 4.11 -34.40 -10.75
CA THR A 231 4.20 -35.82 -10.38
C THR A 231 3.50 -36.11 -9.04
N PRO A 232 3.18 -37.38 -8.75
CA PRO A 232 2.68 -37.82 -7.44
C PRO A 232 3.54 -37.35 -6.27
N ASP A 233 4.86 -37.54 -6.36
CA ASP A 233 5.83 -37.04 -5.38
C ASP A 233 5.73 -35.53 -5.17
N ARG A 234 5.79 -34.76 -6.25
CA ARG A 234 5.78 -33.28 -6.21
C ARG A 234 4.49 -32.74 -5.59
N MET A 235 3.35 -33.34 -5.91
CA MET A 235 2.06 -32.98 -5.30
C MET A 235 2.04 -33.26 -3.80
N ALA A 236 2.40 -34.49 -3.39
CA ALA A 236 2.46 -34.87 -1.98
C ALA A 236 3.40 -33.96 -1.17
N GLN A 237 4.54 -33.64 -1.77
CA GLN A 237 5.57 -32.77 -1.20
C GLN A 237 5.10 -31.32 -1.07
N LEU A 238 4.40 -30.77 -2.06
CA LEU A 238 3.87 -29.41 -1.99
C LEU A 238 2.77 -29.28 -0.93
N VAL A 239 1.86 -30.24 -0.85
CA VAL A 239 0.77 -30.23 0.14
C VAL A 239 1.32 -30.26 1.56
N SER A 240 2.34 -31.08 1.82
CA SER A 240 3.05 -31.11 3.11
C SER A 240 3.67 -29.73 3.44
N LYS A 241 4.23 -29.04 2.43
CA LYS A 241 4.79 -27.69 2.59
C LYS A 241 3.70 -26.68 2.91
N ILE A 242 2.56 -26.71 2.22
CA ILE A 242 1.42 -25.83 2.48
C ILE A 242 0.89 -26.03 3.91
N ALA A 243 0.76 -27.28 4.36
CA ALA A 243 0.34 -27.60 5.73
C ALA A 243 1.29 -27.03 6.80
N ALA A 244 2.61 -27.13 6.59
CA ALA A 244 3.61 -26.54 7.48
C ALA A 244 3.50 -25.01 7.56
N HIS A 245 3.21 -24.34 6.45
CA HIS A 245 3.01 -22.88 6.41
C HIS A 245 1.73 -22.48 7.16
N ALA A 246 0.64 -23.23 7.00
CA ALA A 246 -0.60 -22.99 7.74
C ALA A 246 -0.42 -23.18 9.25
N GLU A 247 0.25 -24.26 9.67
CA GLU A 247 0.61 -24.50 11.08
C GLU A 247 1.45 -23.33 11.63
N ARG A 248 2.43 -22.83 10.87
CA ARG A 248 3.25 -21.70 11.27
C ARG A 248 2.44 -20.41 11.43
N ILE A 249 1.50 -20.13 10.51
CA ILE A 249 0.64 -18.95 10.58
C ILE A 249 -0.21 -19.03 11.83
N GLU A 250 -0.96 -20.12 12.01
CA GLU A 250 -1.82 -20.33 13.18
C GLU A 250 -1.04 -20.27 14.50
N GLY A 251 0.16 -20.85 14.51
CA GLY A 251 1.08 -20.86 15.66
C GLY A 251 1.49 -19.47 16.16
N ASN A 252 1.42 -18.43 15.32
CA ASN A 252 1.84 -17.08 15.67
C ASN A 252 0.88 -15.95 15.26
N ILE A 253 -0.33 -16.23 14.77
CA ILE A 253 -1.29 -15.22 14.28
C ILE A 253 -1.65 -14.16 15.32
N ALA A 254 -1.53 -14.48 16.61
CA ALA A 254 -1.69 -13.51 17.70
C ALA A 254 -0.70 -12.33 17.59
N TYR A 255 0.50 -12.56 17.05
CA TYR A 255 1.46 -11.50 16.76
C TYR A 255 0.94 -10.56 15.66
N ALA A 256 0.42 -11.09 14.55
CA ALA A 256 -0.16 -10.29 13.47
C ALA A 256 -1.35 -9.47 13.97
N ARG A 257 -2.25 -10.07 14.76
CA ARG A 257 -3.36 -9.37 15.42
C ARG A 257 -2.89 -8.20 16.29
N SER A 258 -1.74 -8.33 16.96
CA SER A 258 -1.17 -7.25 17.78
C SER A 258 -0.59 -6.09 16.96
N GLN A 259 -0.27 -6.31 15.67
CA GLN A 259 0.22 -5.26 14.77
C GLN A 259 -0.90 -4.33 14.30
N LYS A 260 -2.15 -4.83 14.28
CA LYS A 260 -3.35 -4.10 13.82
C LYS A 260 -3.22 -3.55 12.39
N ASN A 261 -2.64 -4.33 11.49
CA ASN A 261 -2.36 -3.91 10.11
C ASN A 261 -2.66 -5.05 9.12
N ASN A 262 -2.30 -4.86 7.85
CA ASN A 262 -2.56 -5.83 6.78
C ASN A 262 -2.07 -7.27 7.03
N HIS A 263 -1.06 -7.47 7.88
CA HIS A 263 -0.49 -8.80 8.11
C HIS A 263 -1.55 -9.78 8.63
N VAL A 264 -2.45 -9.34 9.52
CA VAL A 264 -3.49 -10.24 10.06
C VAL A 264 -4.53 -10.60 8.99
N ILE A 265 -4.84 -9.68 8.08
CA ILE A 265 -5.73 -9.96 6.95
C ILE A 265 -5.06 -11.02 6.06
N THR A 266 -3.84 -10.78 5.59
CA THR A 266 -3.14 -11.72 4.72
C THR A 266 -2.90 -13.08 5.38
N GLU A 267 -2.50 -13.12 6.66
CA GLU A 267 -2.34 -14.38 7.40
C GLU A 267 -3.66 -15.16 7.51
N ALA A 268 -4.78 -14.46 7.73
CA ALA A 268 -6.09 -15.10 7.77
C ALA A 268 -6.55 -15.58 6.39
N VAL A 269 -6.23 -14.85 5.32
CA VAL A 269 -6.42 -15.32 3.92
C VAL A 269 -5.62 -16.61 3.67
N GLY A 270 -4.40 -16.71 4.18
CA GLY A 270 -3.60 -17.95 4.10
C GLY A 270 -4.32 -19.14 4.74
N LEU A 271 -4.81 -19.00 5.97
CA LEU A 271 -5.55 -20.07 6.65
C LEU A 271 -6.87 -20.41 5.95
N TRP A 272 -7.61 -19.38 5.49
CA TRP A 272 -8.84 -19.54 4.72
C TRP A 272 -8.60 -20.31 3.42
N THR A 273 -7.55 -19.95 2.68
CA THR A 273 -7.15 -20.61 1.43
C THR A 273 -6.83 -22.09 1.65
N VAL A 274 -6.05 -22.41 2.68
CA VAL A 274 -5.72 -23.82 2.98
C VAL A 274 -6.97 -24.60 3.36
N GLY A 275 -7.83 -24.00 4.18
CA GLY A 275 -9.09 -24.60 4.61
C GLY A 275 -10.04 -24.97 3.47
N LEU A 276 -10.06 -24.19 2.38
CA LEU A 276 -10.91 -24.44 1.22
C LEU A 276 -10.29 -25.39 0.20
N LEU A 277 -8.98 -25.28 -0.05
CA LEU A 277 -8.32 -25.97 -1.15
C LEU A 277 -7.73 -27.33 -0.77
N PHE A 278 -7.51 -27.56 0.52
CA PHE A 278 -6.89 -28.78 1.03
C PHE A 278 -7.73 -29.39 2.17
N PRO A 279 -8.99 -29.79 1.90
CA PRO A 279 -9.87 -30.36 2.91
C PRO A 279 -9.34 -31.67 3.52
N GLU A 280 -8.42 -32.35 2.83
CA GLU A 280 -7.76 -33.59 3.28
C GLU A 280 -6.82 -33.42 4.49
N LEU A 281 -6.42 -32.18 4.81
CA LEU A 281 -5.49 -31.92 5.90
C LEU A 281 -6.20 -32.00 7.25
N LYS A 282 -5.54 -32.64 8.23
CA LYS A 282 -6.07 -32.89 9.58
C LYS A 282 -6.57 -31.64 10.33
N HIS A 283 -6.05 -30.47 9.97
CA HIS A 283 -6.39 -29.19 10.60
C HIS A 283 -7.14 -28.23 9.65
N SER A 284 -7.51 -28.70 8.46
CA SER A 284 -8.13 -27.89 7.42
C SER A 284 -9.39 -27.17 7.90
N ALA A 285 -10.35 -27.90 8.49
CA ALA A 285 -11.58 -27.32 9.03
C ALA A 285 -11.32 -26.28 10.14
N ARG A 286 -10.29 -26.50 10.98
CA ARG A 286 -9.89 -25.54 12.01
C ARG A 286 -9.32 -24.26 11.39
N TRP A 287 -8.44 -24.40 10.40
CA TRP A 287 -7.85 -23.27 9.69
C TRP A 287 -8.90 -22.49 8.91
N LEU A 288 -9.86 -23.16 8.28
CA LEU A 288 -10.99 -22.55 7.60
C LEU A 288 -11.79 -21.64 8.56
N GLN A 289 -12.26 -22.20 9.68
CA GLN A 289 -13.03 -21.45 10.67
C GLN A 289 -12.22 -20.31 11.30
N HIS A 290 -10.95 -20.54 11.58
CA HIS A 290 -10.07 -19.53 12.17
C HIS A 290 -9.82 -18.38 11.18
N GLY A 291 -9.48 -18.69 9.92
CA GLY A 291 -9.30 -17.71 8.85
C GLY A 291 -10.56 -16.87 8.65
N ARG A 292 -11.73 -17.52 8.53
CA ARG A 292 -13.03 -16.84 8.41
C ARG A 292 -13.29 -15.87 9.54
N LYS A 293 -13.21 -16.35 10.78
CA LYS A 293 -13.48 -15.54 11.98
C LYS A 293 -12.55 -14.34 12.09
N VAL A 294 -11.29 -14.49 11.71
CA VAL A 294 -10.32 -13.39 11.73
C VAL A 294 -10.62 -12.40 10.60
N LEU A 295 -10.91 -12.86 9.39
CA LEU A 295 -11.27 -12.00 8.26
C LEU A 295 -12.51 -11.18 8.56
N GLU A 296 -13.63 -11.81 8.93
CA GLU A 296 -14.89 -11.11 9.24
C GLU A 296 -14.68 -10.01 10.29
N LYS A 297 -13.91 -10.33 11.35
CA LYS A 297 -13.60 -9.36 12.40
C LYS A 297 -12.70 -8.23 11.92
N GLU A 298 -11.60 -8.55 11.23
CA GLU A 298 -10.58 -7.55 10.88
C GLU A 298 -11.01 -6.69 9.70
N ILE A 299 -11.84 -7.18 8.77
CA ILE A 299 -12.47 -6.38 7.71
C ILE A 299 -13.31 -5.27 8.34
N CYS A 300 -14.24 -5.61 9.24
CA CYS A 300 -15.09 -4.62 9.91
C CYS A 300 -14.31 -3.68 10.85
N ARG A 301 -13.13 -4.09 11.35
CA ARG A 301 -12.31 -3.27 12.24
C ARG A 301 -11.37 -2.34 11.49
N GLN A 302 -10.78 -2.79 10.39
CA GLN A 302 -9.69 -2.10 9.71
C GLN A 302 -10.15 -1.25 8.54
N ILE A 303 -11.35 -1.50 8.01
CA ILE A 303 -12.00 -0.61 7.05
C ILE A 303 -13.01 0.22 7.84
N TYR A 304 -12.84 1.55 7.82
CA TYR A 304 -13.74 2.44 8.54
C TYR A 304 -15.11 2.54 7.84
N ASP A 305 -16.08 3.19 8.48
CA ASP A 305 -17.44 3.34 7.94
C ASP A 305 -17.49 4.19 6.66
N ASP A 306 -16.45 5.00 6.44
CA ASP A 306 -16.21 5.82 5.25
C ASP A 306 -15.43 5.08 4.13
N GLY A 307 -15.12 3.80 4.32
CA GLY A 307 -14.38 2.97 3.36
C GLY A 307 -12.86 3.12 3.41
N SER A 308 -12.32 4.14 4.09
CA SER A 308 -10.88 4.30 4.21
C SER A 308 -10.25 3.24 5.12
N TYR A 309 -8.99 2.91 4.87
CA TYR A 309 -8.28 1.82 5.54
C TYR A 309 -7.34 2.31 6.67
N ILE A 310 -7.30 1.54 7.76
CA ILE A 310 -6.60 1.84 9.04
C ILE A 310 -5.11 2.21 8.90
N GLN A 311 -4.44 1.79 7.83
CA GLN A 311 -3.00 2.04 7.63
C GLN A 311 -2.68 3.35 6.91
N HIS A 312 -3.70 4.13 6.53
CA HIS A 312 -3.54 5.44 5.92
C HIS A 312 -2.58 5.43 4.70
N SER A 313 -2.70 4.43 3.83
CA SER A 313 -1.82 4.24 2.67
C SER A 313 -2.60 3.68 1.50
N MET A 314 -2.43 4.27 0.31
CA MET A 314 -3.08 3.76 -0.90
C MET A 314 -2.52 2.41 -1.32
N ASN A 315 -1.20 2.19 -1.17
CA ASN A 315 -0.62 0.89 -1.48
C ASN A 315 -1.12 -0.22 -0.54
N TYR A 316 -1.23 0.06 0.76
CA TYR A 316 -1.79 -0.92 1.70
C TYR A 316 -3.29 -1.11 1.55
N HIS A 317 -4.01 -0.10 1.07
CA HIS A 317 -5.39 -0.24 0.65
C HIS A 317 -5.49 -1.25 -0.51
N ARG A 318 -4.66 -1.11 -1.55
CA ARG A 318 -4.58 -2.09 -2.65
C ARG A 318 -4.21 -3.49 -2.18
N LEU A 319 -3.18 -3.64 -1.35
CA LEU A 319 -2.81 -4.96 -0.82
C LEU A 319 -3.98 -5.61 -0.06
N MET A 320 -4.71 -4.82 0.73
CA MET A 320 -5.90 -5.29 1.43
C MET A 320 -6.99 -5.71 0.43
N LEU A 321 -7.25 -4.91 -0.60
CA LEU A 321 -8.23 -5.26 -1.63
C LEU A 321 -7.86 -6.55 -2.37
N HIS A 322 -6.59 -6.75 -2.76
CA HIS A 322 -6.14 -8.00 -3.37
C HIS A 322 -6.33 -9.23 -2.46
N ALA A 323 -5.96 -9.10 -1.18
CA ALA A 323 -6.10 -10.19 -0.23
C ALA A 323 -7.58 -10.58 -0.05
N LEU A 324 -8.45 -9.59 0.04
CA LEU A 324 -9.89 -9.82 0.16
C LEU A 324 -10.50 -10.32 -1.14
N LEU A 325 -10.12 -9.79 -2.30
CA LEU A 325 -10.57 -10.27 -3.60
C LEU A 325 -10.32 -11.78 -3.76
N TRP A 326 -9.12 -12.24 -3.41
CA TRP A 326 -8.79 -13.67 -3.34
C TRP A 326 -9.73 -14.43 -2.40
N ALA A 327 -9.90 -13.96 -1.17
CA ALA A 327 -10.68 -14.65 -0.15
C ALA A 327 -12.17 -14.73 -0.48
N PHE A 328 -12.77 -13.63 -0.92
CA PHE A 328 -14.17 -13.56 -1.32
C PHE A 328 -14.42 -14.45 -2.53
N ARG A 329 -13.60 -14.33 -3.58
CA ARG A 329 -13.81 -15.12 -4.80
C ARG A 329 -13.69 -16.62 -4.53
N LEU A 330 -12.69 -17.03 -3.74
CA LEU A 330 -12.51 -18.43 -3.37
C LEU A 330 -13.68 -18.94 -2.52
N GLY A 331 -14.18 -18.11 -1.61
CA GLY A 331 -15.39 -18.40 -0.83
C GLY A 331 -16.63 -18.59 -1.70
N GLU A 332 -16.86 -17.71 -2.67
CA GLU A 332 -18.00 -17.82 -3.62
C GLU A 332 -17.94 -19.13 -4.42
N ILE A 333 -16.76 -19.49 -4.94
CA ILE A 333 -16.55 -20.73 -5.69
C ILE A 333 -16.81 -21.97 -4.81
N ALA A 334 -16.35 -21.93 -3.56
CA ALA A 334 -16.49 -23.04 -2.63
C ALA A 334 -17.88 -23.13 -1.96
N GLY A 335 -18.82 -22.23 -2.28
CA GLY A 335 -20.14 -22.18 -1.64
C GLY A 335 -20.09 -21.67 -0.19
N GLU A 336 -19.02 -20.94 0.18
CA GLU A 336 -18.75 -20.38 1.51
C GLU A 336 -18.63 -18.85 1.47
N PRO A 337 -19.65 -18.11 1.00
CA PRO A 337 -19.58 -16.66 0.89
C PRO A 337 -19.52 -15.97 2.26
N PHE A 338 -18.87 -14.81 2.32
CA PHE A 338 -18.88 -13.96 3.51
C PHE A 338 -20.25 -13.29 3.72
N PRO A 339 -20.61 -12.94 4.97
CA PRO A 339 -21.84 -12.21 5.28
C PRO A 339 -21.93 -10.86 4.55
N SER A 340 -23.15 -10.40 4.24
CA SER A 340 -23.39 -9.13 3.54
C SER A 340 -22.71 -7.94 4.21
N ALA A 341 -22.78 -7.83 5.55
CA ALA A 341 -22.13 -6.74 6.27
C ALA A 341 -20.60 -6.66 6.04
N VAL A 342 -19.95 -7.80 5.78
CA VAL A 342 -18.52 -7.88 5.46
C VAL A 342 -18.28 -7.50 3.99
N ARG A 343 -19.17 -7.95 3.08
CA ARG A 343 -19.18 -7.56 1.66
C ARG A 343 -19.40 -6.05 1.48
N ASP A 344 -20.35 -5.46 2.20
CA ASP A 344 -20.66 -4.03 2.18
C ASP A 344 -19.46 -3.20 2.64
N ARG A 345 -18.72 -3.71 3.64
CA ARG A 345 -17.50 -3.07 4.11
C ARG A 345 -16.41 -3.08 3.05
N PHE A 346 -16.26 -4.20 2.35
CA PHE A 346 -15.34 -4.32 1.22
C PHE A 346 -15.74 -3.37 0.07
N ASP A 347 -17.02 -3.29 -0.28
CA ASP A 347 -17.54 -2.38 -1.32
C ASP A 347 -17.23 -0.91 -1.00
N LYS A 348 -17.45 -0.47 0.23
CA LYS A 348 -17.06 0.88 0.67
C LYS A 348 -15.57 1.16 0.46
N ALA A 349 -14.71 0.16 0.67
CA ALA A 349 -13.28 0.33 0.42
C ALA A 349 -12.95 0.41 -1.07
N VAL A 350 -13.65 -0.34 -1.93
CA VAL A 350 -13.52 -0.23 -3.39
C VAL A 350 -13.97 1.16 -3.85
N GLN A 351 -15.13 1.63 -3.40
CA GLN A 351 -15.66 2.94 -3.73
C GLN A 351 -14.72 4.06 -3.27
N PHE A 352 -14.22 4.01 -2.04
CA PHE A 352 -13.26 4.98 -1.51
C PHE A 352 -12.03 5.11 -2.41
N LEU A 353 -11.39 3.99 -2.76
CA LEU A 353 -10.20 4.01 -3.60
C LEU A 353 -10.52 4.46 -5.03
N TYR A 354 -11.68 4.07 -5.58
CA TYR A 354 -12.14 4.54 -6.88
C TYR A 354 -12.27 6.07 -6.91
N GLN A 355 -12.83 6.69 -5.87
CA GLN A 355 -12.97 8.15 -5.82
C GLN A 355 -11.63 8.89 -5.86
N LEU A 356 -10.55 8.26 -5.36
CA LEU A 356 -9.18 8.80 -5.39
C LEU A 356 -8.36 8.39 -6.63
N CYS A 357 -8.92 7.58 -7.53
CA CYS A 357 -8.23 7.10 -8.73
C CYS A 357 -8.48 8.03 -9.93
N ASP A 358 -7.42 8.55 -10.53
CA ASP A 358 -7.51 9.18 -11.84
C ASP A 358 -7.86 8.11 -12.89
N THR A 359 -9.05 8.20 -13.50
CA THR A 359 -9.58 7.14 -14.36
C THR A 359 -8.82 6.99 -15.69
N GLN A 360 -8.06 8.01 -16.10
CA GLN A 360 -7.29 7.99 -17.35
C GLN A 360 -5.94 7.28 -17.17
N SER A 361 -5.17 7.66 -16.15
CA SER A 361 -3.87 7.06 -15.85
C SER A 361 -3.96 5.82 -14.97
N GLY A 362 -5.07 5.63 -14.26
CA GLY A 362 -5.26 4.59 -13.25
C GLY A 362 -4.51 4.86 -11.94
N ARG A 363 -3.84 6.00 -11.82
CA ARG A 363 -3.02 6.34 -10.65
C ARG A 363 -3.87 6.94 -9.55
N VAL A 364 -3.38 6.79 -8.32
CA VAL A 364 -3.89 7.43 -7.10
C VAL A 364 -2.78 8.29 -6.49
N PRO A 365 -3.08 9.22 -5.55
CA PRO A 365 -2.05 9.88 -4.77
C PRO A 365 -1.11 8.85 -4.14
N ASN A 366 0.22 9.03 -4.26
CA ASN A 366 1.23 8.13 -3.67
C ASN A 366 1.36 8.34 -2.14
N TYR A 367 0.22 8.39 -1.48
CA TYR A 367 0.10 8.80 -0.09
C TYR A 367 0.22 7.61 0.85
N GLY A 368 0.97 7.80 1.94
CA GLY A 368 1.19 6.80 2.98
C GLY A 368 2.41 5.91 2.71
N ALA A 369 2.60 4.91 3.58
CA ALA A 369 3.66 3.92 3.38
C ALA A 369 3.46 3.14 2.08
N ASN A 370 4.44 3.18 1.20
CA ASN A 370 4.49 2.44 -0.06
C ASN A 370 5.75 1.58 -0.07
N ASP A 371 5.55 0.27 0.13
CA ASP A 371 6.61 -0.71 0.25
C ASP A 371 6.72 -1.66 -0.95
N GLY A 372 6.12 -1.28 -2.09
CA GLY A 372 6.17 -2.10 -3.29
C GLY A 372 5.23 -3.30 -3.27
N ALA A 373 4.33 -3.39 -2.27
CA ALA A 373 3.45 -4.54 -2.15
C ALA A 373 2.41 -4.65 -3.28
N LEU A 374 2.61 -5.63 -4.17
CA LEU A 374 1.65 -6.08 -5.16
C LEU A 374 1.55 -7.62 -5.09
N ILE A 375 0.49 -8.13 -4.45
CA ILE A 375 0.41 -9.55 -4.08
C ILE A 375 -0.29 -10.45 -5.11
N LEU A 376 -0.90 -9.84 -6.13
CA LEU A 376 -1.55 -10.50 -7.27
C LEU A 376 -1.11 -9.79 -8.57
N PRO A 377 0.16 -9.92 -8.99
CA PRO A 377 0.65 -9.36 -10.25
C PRO A 377 0.14 -10.22 -11.43
N LEU A 378 -1.15 -10.09 -11.75
CA LEU A 378 -1.86 -10.91 -12.75
C LEU A 378 -1.98 -10.21 -14.11
N ASN A 379 -1.28 -9.09 -14.30
CA ASN A 379 -1.36 -8.25 -15.49
C ASN A 379 -0.05 -7.49 -15.75
N ASP A 380 0.08 -6.93 -16.95
CA ASP A 380 1.25 -6.14 -17.41
C ASP A 380 1.12 -4.63 -17.14
N CYS A 381 0.11 -4.17 -16.38
CA CYS A 381 0.00 -2.76 -16.06
C CYS A 381 1.15 -2.33 -15.13
N ASP A 382 1.57 -1.07 -15.27
CA ASP A 382 2.57 -0.48 -14.36
C ASP A 382 2.10 -0.59 -12.90
N TYR A 383 3.06 -0.75 -11.97
CA TYR A 383 2.79 -0.83 -10.54
C TYR A 383 1.98 0.36 -9.99
N LEU A 384 2.00 1.52 -10.63
CA LEU A 384 1.24 2.70 -10.20
C LEU A 384 -0.20 2.70 -10.74
N ASP A 385 -0.60 1.72 -11.55
CA ASP A 385 -1.97 1.55 -12.03
C ASP A 385 -2.80 0.72 -11.04
N PHE A 386 -3.89 1.33 -10.55
CA PHE A 386 -4.81 0.74 -9.59
C PHE A 386 -6.11 0.28 -10.27
N ARG A 387 -6.26 0.47 -11.58
CA ARG A 387 -7.43 -0.03 -12.33
C ARG A 387 -7.58 -1.55 -12.23
N PRO A 388 -6.53 -2.40 -12.31
CA PRO A 388 -6.73 -3.86 -12.24
C PRO A 388 -7.45 -4.31 -10.96
N VAL A 389 -6.97 -3.85 -9.80
CA VAL A 389 -7.60 -4.18 -8.51
C VAL A 389 -9.02 -3.61 -8.39
N LEU A 390 -9.23 -2.37 -8.82
CA LEU A 390 -10.54 -1.71 -8.74
C LEU A 390 -11.55 -2.40 -9.65
N GLN A 391 -11.14 -2.72 -10.87
CA GLN A 391 -11.93 -3.40 -11.89
C GLN A 391 -12.40 -4.77 -11.39
N ALA A 392 -11.48 -5.57 -10.84
CA ALA A 392 -11.79 -6.90 -10.32
C ALA A 392 -12.58 -6.88 -9.01
N ALA A 393 -12.25 -5.97 -8.09
CA ALA A 393 -12.98 -5.82 -6.83
C ALA A 393 -14.40 -5.30 -7.02
N HIS A 394 -14.63 -4.36 -7.94
CA HIS A 394 -15.98 -3.90 -8.28
C HIS A 394 -16.77 -4.98 -8.99
N TYR A 395 -16.14 -5.72 -9.91
CA TYR A 395 -16.79 -6.84 -10.60
C TYR A 395 -17.28 -7.93 -9.63
N LEU A 396 -16.44 -8.32 -8.65
CA LEU A 396 -16.82 -9.26 -7.58
C LEU A 396 -18.15 -8.86 -6.92
N ILE A 397 -18.36 -7.56 -6.69
CA ILE A 397 -19.51 -7.05 -5.94
C ILE A 397 -20.72 -6.86 -6.84
N HIS A 398 -20.53 -6.26 -8.01
CA HIS A 398 -21.59 -5.68 -8.84
C HIS A 398 -21.79 -6.38 -10.19
N ASN A 399 -20.95 -7.36 -10.55
CA ASN A 399 -20.96 -8.06 -11.85
C ASN A 399 -20.96 -7.11 -13.06
N THR A 400 -20.33 -5.94 -12.91
CA THR A 400 -20.21 -4.89 -13.94
C THR A 400 -18.77 -4.42 -13.96
N ARG A 401 -18.37 -3.72 -15.03
CA ARG A 401 -17.02 -3.16 -15.14
C ARG A 401 -16.99 -1.65 -14.83
N LEU A 402 -15.95 -1.18 -14.15
CA LEU A 402 -15.74 0.24 -13.85
C LEU A 402 -15.15 1.03 -15.01
N PHE A 403 -14.21 0.42 -15.74
CA PHE A 403 -13.43 1.09 -16.75
C PHE A 403 -13.78 0.54 -18.15
N PRO A 404 -13.52 1.33 -19.22
CA PRO A 404 -13.49 0.82 -20.58
C PRO A 404 -12.54 -0.37 -20.73
N PRO A 405 -12.66 -1.19 -21.79
CA PRO A 405 -11.75 -2.31 -22.01
C PRO A 405 -10.30 -1.83 -22.13
N GLY A 406 -9.38 -2.54 -21.50
CA GLY A 406 -7.95 -2.23 -21.49
C GLY A 406 -7.11 -3.29 -20.80
N PRO A 407 -5.78 -3.12 -20.71
CA PRO A 407 -4.88 -4.11 -20.09
C PRO A 407 -5.23 -4.43 -18.63
N TRP A 408 -5.91 -3.52 -17.94
CA TRP A 408 -6.39 -3.71 -16.56
C TRP A 408 -7.53 -4.73 -16.42
N ASP A 409 -8.10 -5.24 -17.52
CA ASP A 409 -9.11 -6.29 -17.48
C ASP A 409 -8.52 -7.69 -17.21
N GLU A 410 -7.20 -7.89 -17.29
CA GLU A 410 -6.61 -9.23 -17.17
C GLU A 410 -6.85 -9.88 -15.79
N ASP A 411 -6.90 -9.10 -14.70
CA ASP A 411 -7.27 -9.63 -13.38
C ASP A 411 -8.66 -10.29 -13.39
N LEU A 412 -9.60 -9.77 -14.20
CA LEU A 412 -10.93 -10.37 -14.35
C LEU A 412 -10.85 -11.77 -14.96
N LEU A 413 -10.00 -11.93 -15.98
CA LEU A 413 -9.81 -13.20 -16.67
C LEU A 413 -9.35 -14.29 -15.69
N TRP A 414 -8.34 -14.00 -14.88
CA TRP A 414 -7.74 -14.96 -13.96
C TRP A 414 -8.63 -15.30 -12.77
N LEU A 415 -9.46 -14.36 -12.30
CA LEU A 415 -10.26 -14.55 -11.10
C LEU A 415 -11.70 -15.00 -11.39
N PHE A 416 -12.26 -14.62 -12.53
CA PHE A 416 -13.68 -14.81 -12.86
C PHE A 416 -13.93 -15.54 -14.18
N GLY A 417 -12.92 -15.66 -15.05
CA GLY A 417 -13.07 -16.25 -16.38
C GLY A 417 -13.40 -15.23 -17.47
N PRO A 418 -13.37 -15.65 -18.75
CA PRO A 418 -13.48 -14.75 -19.89
C PRO A 418 -14.86 -14.10 -20.03
N GLU A 419 -15.92 -14.70 -19.48
CA GLU A 419 -17.28 -14.15 -19.49
C GLU A 419 -17.36 -12.81 -18.71
N ALA A 420 -16.46 -12.59 -17.75
CA ALA A 420 -16.36 -11.31 -17.03
C ALA A 420 -15.93 -10.16 -17.95
N LEU A 421 -15.18 -10.45 -19.03
CA LEU A 421 -14.74 -9.46 -20.01
C LEU A 421 -15.89 -8.93 -20.88
N ASP A 422 -16.97 -9.69 -21.00
CA ASP A 422 -18.17 -9.31 -21.77
C ASP A 422 -19.20 -8.57 -20.90
N SER A 423 -18.92 -8.42 -19.61
CA SER A 423 -19.86 -7.78 -18.68
C SER A 423 -20.04 -6.28 -18.96
N PRO A 424 -21.24 -5.73 -18.68
CA PRO A 424 -21.56 -4.35 -18.99
C PRO A 424 -20.69 -3.39 -18.18
N ILE A 425 -20.30 -2.30 -18.84
CA ILE A 425 -19.48 -1.24 -18.25
C ILE A 425 -20.43 -0.23 -17.61
N LYS A 426 -20.31 -0.06 -16.29
CA LYS A 426 -21.08 0.89 -15.48
C LYS A 426 -20.12 1.67 -14.57
N PRO A 427 -19.48 2.73 -15.08
CA PRO A 427 -18.62 3.57 -14.28
C PRO A 427 -19.41 4.23 -13.14
N LEU A 428 -18.76 4.38 -11.98
CA LEU A 428 -19.32 5.16 -10.89
C LEU A 428 -19.17 6.66 -11.18
N GLN A 429 -20.08 7.46 -10.67
CA GLN A 429 -19.92 8.91 -10.71
C GLN A 429 -18.80 9.33 -9.75
N LYS A 430 -17.99 10.30 -10.19
CA LYS A 430 -16.99 10.93 -9.34
C LYS A 430 -17.69 11.86 -8.36
N GLU A 431 -17.38 11.69 -7.08
CA GLU A 431 -17.99 12.44 -5.99
C GLU A 431 -16.93 12.96 -5.03
N THR A 432 -17.31 14.01 -4.29
CA THR A 432 -16.49 14.52 -3.18
C THR A 432 -16.39 13.47 -2.08
N VAL A 433 -15.16 13.08 -1.76
CA VAL A 433 -14.85 12.23 -0.60
C VAL A 433 -14.86 13.12 0.63
N SER A 434 -15.61 12.71 1.65
CA SER A 434 -15.52 13.26 3.02
C SER A 434 -15.41 12.09 3.98
N ALA A 435 -14.19 11.56 4.10
CA ALA A 435 -13.89 10.37 4.90
C ALA A 435 -13.35 10.81 6.27
N ASP A 436 -14.24 11.22 7.17
CA ASP A 436 -13.87 11.84 8.46
C ASP A 436 -13.04 10.91 9.37
N SER A 437 -13.24 9.59 9.32
CA SER A 437 -12.46 8.65 10.13
C SER A 437 -11.04 8.48 9.57
N GLY A 438 -10.92 8.41 8.25
CA GLY A 438 -9.64 8.34 7.56
C GLY A 438 -8.92 9.68 7.44
N GLY A 439 -9.66 10.79 7.52
CA GLY A 439 -9.21 12.16 7.31
C GLY A 439 -8.83 12.48 5.88
N TYR A 440 -9.62 12.02 4.89
CA TYR A 440 -9.42 12.31 3.47
C TYR A 440 -10.58 13.14 2.95
N TYR A 441 -10.27 14.25 2.29
CA TYR A 441 -11.26 15.10 1.64
C TYR A 441 -10.81 15.40 0.23
N THR A 442 -11.73 15.32 -0.74
CA THR A 442 -11.45 15.78 -2.10
C THR A 442 -12.20 17.05 -2.43
N LEU A 443 -11.61 17.84 -3.31
CA LEU A 443 -12.24 19.01 -3.92
C LEU A 443 -12.08 18.88 -5.43
N PHE A 444 -13.04 19.41 -6.20
CA PHE A 444 -13.05 19.30 -7.66
C PHE A 444 -13.12 20.69 -8.30
N GLY A 445 -12.23 20.92 -9.26
CA GLY A 445 -12.35 21.95 -10.28
C GLY A 445 -13.06 21.42 -11.53
N LYS A 446 -12.88 22.08 -12.68
CA LYS A 446 -13.46 21.63 -13.97
C LYS A 446 -12.66 20.47 -14.57
N GLN A 447 -11.34 20.56 -14.57
CA GLN A 447 -10.39 19.55 -15.09
C GLN A 447 -9.35 19.12 -14.05
N SER A 448 -9.39 19.75 -12.88
CA SER A 448 -8.50 19.50 -11.75
C SER A 448 -9.24 18.94 -10.55
N TRP A 449 -8.53 18.26 -9.66
CA TRP A 449 -9.05 17.81 -8.38
C TRP A 449 -7.91 17.68 -7.37
N GLY A 450 -8.22 17.86 -6.09
CA GLY A 450 -7.23 17.80 -5.02
C GLY A 450 -7.67 16.91 -3.87
N MET A 451 -6.71 16.33 -3.15
CA MET A 451 -6.91 15.56 -1.93
C MET A 451 -6.19 16.24 -0.77
N VAL A 452 -6.90 16.53 0.32
CA VAL A 452 -6.33 17.09 1.55
C VAL A 452 -6.53 16.15 2.74
N ARG A 453 -5.52 16.13 3.63
CA ARG A 453 -5.53 15.33 4.85
C ARG A 453 -5.89 16.12 6.10
N CYS A 454 -6.95 15.74 6.82
CA CYS A 454 -7.23 16.29 8.15
C CYS A 454 -8.04 15.35 9.05
N HIS A 455 -7.43 14.83 10.11
CA HIS A 455 -8.15 14.16 11.18
C HIS A 455 -7.27 14.00 12.42
N SER A 456 -7.89 13.57 13.52
CA SER A 456 -7.17 13.02 14.66
C SER A 456 -7.00 11.52 14.48
N TYR A 457 -5.76 11.03 14.55
CA TYR A 457 -5.47 9.61 14.36
C TYR A 457 -6.17 8.74 15.42
N ARG A 458 -6.96 7.77 14.94
CA ARG A 458 -7.56 6.69 15.75
C ARG A 458 -6.62 5.50 15.86
N ASP A 459 -5.88 5.24 14.79
CA ASP A 459 -4.93 4.17 14.67
C ASP A 459 -3.57 4.71 14.19
N ARG A 460 -2.58 3.83 14.18
CA ARG A 460 -1.18 4.22 14.09
C ARG A 460 -0.85 4.90 12.75
N PRO A 461 -0.34 6.14 12.75
CA PRO A 461 0.13 6.79 11.53
C PRO A 461 1.47 6.23 11.03
N SER A 462 1.72 6.39 9.73
CA SER A 462 2.98 6.05 9.06
C SER A 462 3.90 7.26 8.84
N GLN A 463 3.34 8.45 8.62
CA GLN A 463 4.06 9.67 8.23
C GLN A 463 3.58 10.86 9.07
N ALA A 464 4.36 11.95 9.09
CA ALA A 464 4.05 13.19 9.81
C ALA A 464 3.61 14.31 8.85
N ASP A 465 2.38 14.22 8.38
CA ASP A 465 1.93 14.80 7.10
C ASP A 465 0.52 15.41 7.14
N MET A 466 0.04 15.82 8.32
CA MET A 466 -1.27 16.45 8.44
C MET A 466 -1.34 17.73 7.61
N LEU A 467 -2.51 17.98 7.02
CA LEU A 467 -2.78 19.03 6.03
C LEU A 467 -1.98 18.88 4.72
N HIS A 468 -1.33 17.73 4.47
CA HIS A 468 -0.81 17.43 3.14
C HIS A 468 -1.88 17.64 2.07
N PHE A 469 -1.50 18.29 0.97
CA PHE A 469 -2.35 18.51 -0.19
C PHE A 469 -1.72 17.92 -1.46
N ASP A 470 -2.46 17.05 -2.13
CA ASP A 470 -2.12 16.45 -3.42
C ASP A 470 -3.07 17.04 -4.48
N LEU A 471 -2.56 17.44 -5.64
CA LEU A 471 -3.34 18.18 -6.66
C LEU A 471 -3.11 17.58 -8.04
N TRP A 472 -4.18 17.31 -8.77
CA TRP A 472 -4.19 16.77 -10.12
C TRP A 472 -4.84 17.75 -11.10
N SER A 473 -4.35 17.77 -12.33
CA SER A 473 -5.00 18.43 -13.46
C SER A 473 -4.72 17.64 -14.73
N ASP A 474 -5.73 17.45 -15.58
CA ASP A 474 -5.58 16.79 -16.89
C ASP A 474 -4.88 15.41 -16.81
N GLY A 475 -5.26 14.60 -15.82
CA GLY A 475 -4.68 13.28 -15.57
C GLY A 475 -3.23 13.29 -15.04
N LYS A 476 -2.66 14.46 -14.77
CA LYS A 476 -1.29 14.62 -14.24
C LYS A 476 -1.36 15.00 -12.76
N ASN A 477 -0.64 14.29 -11.89
CA ASN A 477 -0.42 14.73 -10.52
C ASN A 477 0.56 15.91 -10.52
N ILE A 478 0.09 17.11 -10.17
CA ILE A 478 0.81 18.39 -10.17
C ILE A 478 1.54 18.62 -8.85
N LEU A 479 0.86 18.41 -7.73
CA LEU A 479 1.44 18.48 -6.38
C LEU A 479 1.43 17.09 -5.74
N ARG A 480 2.60 16.53 -5.45
CA ARG A 480 2.77 15.09 -5.15
C ARG A 480 3.28 14.81 -3.75
N ASP A 481 3.01 13.61 -3.25
CA ASP A 481 3.67 13.07 -2.06
C ASP A 481 5.13 12.66 -2.30
N GLY A 482 5.93 12.61 -1.22
CA GLY A 482 7.30 12.11 -1.27
C GLY A 482 7.42 10.60 -1.43
N GLY A 483 6.39 9.82 -1.05
CA GLY A 483 6.45 8.37 -0.97
C GLY A 483 7.19 7.88 0.27
N SER A 484 7.71 6.64 0.26
CA SER A 484 8.30 6.03 1.48
C SER A 484 9.68 5.37 1.34
N TYR A 485 10.17 5.16 0.11
CA TYR A 485 11.50 4.64 -0.22
C TYR A 485 11.88 3.26 0.30
N SER A 486 12.28 3.13 1.56
CA SER A 486 12.75 1.88 2.15
C SER A 486 12.64 1.91 3.67
N TYR A 487 12.29 0.76 4.25
CA TYR A 487 12.22 0.56 5.70
C TYR A 487 13.56 0.60 6.41
N ASN A 488 14.63 0.22 5.72
CA ASN A 488 15.96 0.22 6.28
C ASN A 488 16.94 0.83 5.28
N CYS A 489 17.11 2.14 5.39
CA CYS A 489 18.07 2.90 4.61
C CYS A 489 19.01 3.69 5.51
N GLU A 490 20.22 3.91 5.00
CA GLU A 490 21.25 4.67 5.69
C GLU A 490 20.94 6.17 5.72
N PRO A 491 21.49 6.92 6.69
CA PRO A 491 21.50 8.37 6.63
C PRO A 491 22.00 8.88 5.26
N PRO A 492 21.44 9.98 4.72
CA PRO A 492 20.45 10.84 5.35
C PRO A 492 18.96 10.42 5.16
N TRP A 493 18.69 9.27 4.54
CA TRP A 493 17.34 8.89 4.07
C TRP A 493 16.39 8.34 5.14
N LYS A 494 16.96 7.75 6.20
CA LYS A 494 16.27 6.95 7.25
C LYS A 494 14.96 7.53 7.79
N HIS A 495 14.77 8.85 7.73
CA HIS A 495 13.58 9.55 8.22
C HIS A 495 12.97 10.55 7.24
N TYR A 496 13.63 10.84 6.11
CA TYR A 496 13.22 11.91 5.21
C TYR A 496 11.82 11.68 4.62
N PHE A 497 11.59 10.52 4.00
CA PHE A 497 10.33 10.24 3.31
C PHE A 497 9.10 10.15 4.23
N ILE A 498 9.31 10.06 5.54
CA ILE A 498 8.23 10.02 6.52
C ILE A 498 8.10 11.31 7.34
N SER A 499 9.02 12.26 7.17
CA SER A 499 9.03 13.55 7.86
C SER A 499 8.14 14.57 7.19
N THR A 500 7.77 15.61 7.91
CA THR A 500 6.95 16.72 7.40
C THR A 500 7.58 17.39 6.18
N SER A 501 8.91 17.46 6.12
CA SER A 501 9.65 18.02 4.98
C SER A 501 9.47 17.28 3.64
N ALA A 502 8.99 16.03 3.65
CA ALA A 502 8.71 15.27 2.42
C ALA A 502 7.27 15.44 1.90
N HIS A 503 6.49 16.37 2.46
CA HIS A 503 5.06 16.52 2.16
C HIS A 503 4.70 17.98 1.82
N ASN A 504 3.55 18.17 1.18
CA ASN A 504 3.02 19.48 0.77
C ASN A 504 2.31 20.18 1.93
N THR A 505 3.07 20.68 2.90
CA THR A 505 2.58 21.31 4.14
C THR A 505 3.67 22.22 4.74
N VAL A 506 3.40 22.83 5.89
CA VAL A 506 4.33 23.73 6.59
C VAL A 506 5.08 23.00 7.70
N GLU A 507 6.41 23.16 7.71
CA GLU A 507 7.29 22.73 8.78
C GLU A 507 7.63 23.89 9.74
N VAL A 508 7.69 23.62 11.05
CA VAL A 508 8.02 24.62 12.08
C VAL A 508 9.32 24.26 12.81
N ASP A 509 10.28 25.19 12.76
CA ASP A 509 11.63 25.09 13.36
C ASP A 509 12.44 23.85 12.94
N GLY A 510 12.26 23.38 11.70
CA GLY A 510 12.94 22.19 11.18
C GLY A 510 12.55 20.92 11.94
N LYS A 511 11.26 20.76 12.26
CA LYS A 511 10.74 19.62 13.00
C LYS A 511 9.43 19.10 12.45
N ASP A 512 9.25 17.80 12.65
CA ASP A 512 8.00 17.09 12.37
C ASP A 512 6.83 17.52 13.28
N GLN A 513 5.63 17.38 12.70
CA GLN A 513 4.35 17.54 13.39
C GLN A 513 4.15 16.51 14.52
N MET A 514 4.79 15.34 14.42
CA MET A 514 4.77 14.27 15.42
C MET A 514 6.20 13.92 15.88
N GLU A 515 6.34 13.11 16.93
CA GLU A 515 7.67 12.72 17.42
C GLU A 515 8.04 11.31 16.99
N LYS A 516 9.19 11.16 16.35
CA LYS A 516 9.66 9.86 15.88
C LYS A 516 9.98 8.91 17.06
N GLY A 517 9.27 7.79 17.11
CA GLY A 517 9.52 6.67 18.00
C GLY A 517 10.43 5.60 17.37
N PRO A 518 10.70 4.49 18.09
CA PRO A 518 11.52 3.40 17.57
C PRO A 518 10.85 2.70 16.37
N ARG A 519 11.65 2.21 15.42
CA ARG A 519 11.20 1.50 14.21
C ARG A 519 10.13 2.32 13.46
N PHE A 520 8.98 1.75 13.15
CA PHE A 520 7.91 2.45 12.42
C PHE A 520 6.96 3.27 13.31
N LEU A 521 7.29 3.54 14.59
CA LEU A 521 6.35 4.21 15.51
C LEU A 521 6.48 5.73 15.44
N TRP A 522 5.34 6.41 15.48
CA TRP A 522 5.19 7.82 15.80
C TRP A 522 4.56 7.95 17.18
N LEU A 523 5.00 8.96 17.94
CA LEU A 523 4.48 9.30 19.26
C LEU A 523 3.82 10.68 19.19
N ARG A 524 2.93 10.95 20.15
CA ARG A 524 2.21 12.22 20.26
C ARG A 524 1.50 12.56 18.96
N TRP A 525 0.63 11.63 18.56
CA TRP A 525 -0.17 11.76 17.35
C TRP A 525 -0.87 13.12 17.33
N THR A 526 -0.75 13.83 16.21
CA THR A 526 -1.31 15.16 16.10
C THR A 526 -2.83 15.09 16.22
N ARG A 527 -3.40 16.06 16.96
CA ARG A 527 -4.83 16.32 16.93
C ARG A 527 -5.12 17.30 15.81
N SER A 528 -6.26 17.13 15.18
CA SER A 528 -6.68 17.93 14.03
C SER A 528 -8.19 17.95 13.94
N SER A 529 -8.73 19.00 13.32
CA SER A 529 -10.15 19.24 13.12
C SER A 529 -10.39 19.89 11.76
N VAL A 530 -11.45 19.45 11.08
CA VAL A 530 -12.01 20.19 9.94
C VAL A 530 -12.89 21.31 10.50
N ARG A 531 -12.68 22.53 10.02
CA ARG A 531 -13.45 23.72 10.39
C ARG A 531 -14.57 23.97 9.39
N GLN A 532 -14.32 23.72 8.11
CA GLN A 532 -15.28 23.95 7.03
C GLN A 532 -15.06 22.96 5.89
N ASN A 533 -16.14 22.54 5.25
CA ASN A 533 -16.13 21.78 3.99
C ASN A 533 -17.46 22.07 3.28
N THR A 534 -17.46 23.05 2.37
CA THR A 534 -18.70 23.64 1.87
C THR A 534 -18.60 24.02 0.41
N ILE A 535 -19.62 23.64 -0.36
CA ILE A 535 -19.82 24.08 -1.73
C ILE A 535 -20.50 25.45 -1.69
N LEU A 536 -19.89 26.42 -2.37
CA LEU A 536 -20.25 27.83 -2.34
C LEU A 536 -20.73 28.30 -3.73
N ALA A 537 -21.23 29.54 -3.80
CA ALA A 537 -21.60 30.22 -5.04
C ALA A 537 -22.48 29.36 -6.00
N LYS A 538 -23.47 28.65 -5.46
CA LYS A 538 -24.38 27.75 -6.20
C LYS A 538 -23.63 26.65 -6.98
N GLY A 539 -22.56 26.09 -6.42
CA GLY A 539 -21.79 25.02 -7.04
C GLY A 539 -20.59 25.49 -7.87
N LYS A 540 -20.32 26.80 -7.93
CA LYS A 540 -19.19 27.34 -8.69
C LYS A 540 -17.84 27.24 -7.96
N ALA A 541 -17.87 27.07 -6.64
CA ALA A 541 -16.67 27.00 -5.83
C ALA A 541 -16.81 25.99 -4.69
N HIS A 542 -15.69 25.47 -4.21
CA HIS A 542 -15.63 24.57 -3.06
C HIS A 542 -14.55 25.05 -2.11
N CYS A 543 -14.94 25.31 -0.86
CA CYS A 543 -14.06 25.73 0.22
C CYS A 543 -13.93 24.61 1.26
N TRP A 544 -12.69 24.32 1.64
CA TRP A 544 -12.36 23.40 2.72
C TRP A 544 -11.36 24.08 3.67
N GLU A 545 -11.54 23.91 4.97
CA GLU A 545 -10.63 24.41 5.99
C GLU A 545 -10.38 23.37 7.08
N GLY A 546 -9.14 23.23 7.50
CA GLY A 546 -8.75 22.35 8.58
C GLY A 546 -7.55 22.86 9.36
N GLU A 547 -7.34 22.33 10.54
CA GLU A 547 -6.25 22.75 11.43
C GLU A 547 -5.63 21.57 12.16
N HIS A 548 -4.37 21.71 12.57
CA HIS A 548 -3.71 20.73 13.42
C HIS A 548 -2.86 21.36 14.54
N PHE A 549 -2.73 20.61 15.64
CA PHE A 549 -2.09 21.04 16.88
C PHE A 549 -0.72 20.37 17.12
N GLY A 550 -0.15 19.80 16.07
CA GLY A 550 1.15 19.10 16.10
C GLY A 550 2.30 19.93 16.67
N TYR A 551 2.28 21.25 16.53
CA TYR A 551 3.31 22.14 17.05
C TYR A 551 2.95 22.82 18.38
N SER A 552 1.68 22.77 18.78
CA SER A 552 1.15 23.48 19.97
C SER A 552 1.75 23.01 21.30
N ARG A 553 2.33 21.81 21.31
CA ARG A 553 3.01 21.22 22.48
C ARG A 553 4.36 21.86 22.83
N ARG A 554 4.86 22.78 22.01
CA ARG A 554 6.14 23.46 22.22
C ARG A 554 5.97 24.76 22.99
N LYS A 555 7.08 25.33 23.47
CA LYS A 555 7.07 26.69 24.02
C LYS A 555 6.64 27.64 22.90
N ASN A 556 5.67 28.52 23.20
CA ASN A 556 4.99 29.35 22.20
C ASN A 556 4.46 28.48 21.05
N GLY A 557 3.74 27.40 21.36
CA GLY A 557 3.37 26.41 20.37
C GLY A 557 2.52 27.00 19.23
N VAL A 558 2.71 26.46 18.03
CA VAL A 558 2.02 26.92 16.81
C VAL A 558 0.75 26.09 16.55
N VAL A 559 -0.34 26.75 16.15
CA VAL A 559 -1.48 26.11 15.47
C VAL A 559 -1.34 26.38 13.98
N HIS A 560 -1.43 25.33 13.16
CA HIS A 560 -1.40 25.44 11.71
C HIS A 560 -2.81 25.22 11.17
N GLN A 561 -3.34 26.23 10.49
CA GLN A 561 -4.63 26.19 9.81
C GLN A 561 -4.39 26.29 8.30
N ARG A 562 -5.08 25.46 7.53
CA ARG A 562 -5.06 25.48 6.06
C ARG A 562 -6.47 25.67 5.54
N GLY A 563 -6.67 26.70 4.73
CA GLY A 563 -7.85 26.88 3.88
C GLY A 563 -7.51 26.54 2.43
N ILE A 564 -8.42 25.87 1.73
CA ILE A 564 -8.33 25.54 0.31
C ILE A 564 -9.62 25.98 -0.34
N LEU A 565 -9.52 26.84 -1.35
CA LEU A 565 -10.64 27.23 -2.20
C LEU A 565 -10.31 26.84 -3.63
N VAL A 566 -11.26 26.19 -4.31
CA VAL A 566 -11.22 26.01 -5.76
C VAL A 566 -12.44 26.66 -6.40
N ALA A 567 -12.22 27.39 -7.48
CA ALA A 567 -13.26 27.89 -8.36
C ALA A 567 -12.78 27.82 -9.82
N GLY A 568 -13.55 27.19 -10.71
CA GLY A 568 -13.03 26.82 -12.02
C GLY A 568 -11.89 25.80 -11.89
N ASP A 569 -10.69 26.13 -12.37
CA ASP A 569 -9.45 25.38 -12.11
C ASP A 569 -8.40 26.23 -11.37
N ALA A 570 -8.83 27.34 -10.77
CA ALA A 570 -8.01 28.18 -9.91
C ALA A 570 -8.06 27.69 -8.46
N TRP A 571 -6.89 27.40 -7.89
CA TRP A 571 -6.74 26.92 -6.51
C TRP A 571 -6.07 27.98 -5.66
N ILE A 572 -6.69 28.34 -4.54
CA ILE A 572 -6.15 29.23 -3.53
C ILE A 572 -5.96 28.42 -2.25
N ILE A 573 -4.72 28.31 -1.79
CA ILE A 573 -4.35 27.65 -0.54
C ILE A 573 -3.82 28.70 0.41
N VAL A 574 -4.42 28.81 1.59
CA VAL A 574 -4.00 29.75 2.63
C VAL A 574 -3.52 28.96 3.84
N ASP A 575 -2.26 29.13 4.22
CA ASP A 575 -1.67 28.54 5.42
C ASP A 575 -1.44 29.63 6.47
N ASP A 576 -2.21 29.56 7.56
CA ASP A 576 -2.09 30.42 8.73
C ASP A 576 -1.38 29.69 9.87
N LEU A 577 -0.28 30.28 10.34
CA LEU A 577 0.56 29.77 11.42
C LEU A 577 0.43 30.73 12.60
N LEU A 578 -0.30 30.29 13.62
CA LEU A 578 -0.70 31.11 14.77
C LEU A 578 0.16 30.76 15.98
N SER A 579 0.94 31.73 16.47
CA SER A 579 1.76 31.59 17.69
C SER A 579 1.84 32.90 18.48
N SER A 580 2.19 32.77 19.77
CA SER A 580 2.49 33.87 20.67
C SER A 580 3.98 34.22 20.73
N GLY A 581 4.80 33.74 19.79
CA GLY A 581 6.21 34.10 19.69
C GLY A 581 6.88 33.57 18.42
N ALA A 582 8.10 34.02 18.15
CA ALA A 582 8.73 33.84 16.85
C ALA A 582 9.20 32.40 16.56
N HIS A 583 8.88 31.93 15.35
CA HIS A 583 9.35 30.64 14.80
C HIS A 583 9.87 30.80 13.38
N ASN A 584 10.61 29.80 12.91
CA ASN A 584 10.92 29.65 11.48
C ASN A 584 9.86 28.74 10.84
N TYR A 585 9.26 29.20 9.75
CA TYR A 585 8.25 28.50 8.98
C TYR A 585 8.77 28.16 7.59
N THR A 586 8.62 26.91 7.17
CA THR A 586 9.04 26.43 5.86
C THR A 586 7.87 25.75 5.15
N LEU A 587 7.30 26.42 4.16
CA LEU A 587 6.29 25.86 3.26
C LEU A 587 6.98 25.11 2.12
N ARG A 588 6.46 23.92 1.79
CA ARG A 588 6.96 23.12 0.66
C ARG A 588 5.84 22.74 -0.30
N TRP A 589 6.13 22.85 -1.60
CA TRP A 589 5.30 22.34 -2.69
C TRP A 589 6.15 21.45 -3.60
N ARG A 590 5.83 20.17 -3.62
CA ARG A 590 6.54 19.13 -4.37
C ARG A 590 5.82 18.89 -5.69
N LEU A 591 6.55 19.06 -6.78
CA LEU A 591 5.94 19.29 -8.07
C LEU A 591 6.10 18.07 -8.98
N ILE A 592 5.22 17.99 -9.97
CA ILE A 592 5.46 17.19 -11.17
C ILE A 592 6.85 17.46 -11.76
N ASN A 593 7.52 16.38 -12.16
CA ASN A 593 8.78 16.46 -12.89
C ASN A 593 8.62 17.29 -14.18
N GLY A 594 9.64 18.08 -14.49
CA GLY A 594 9.70 18.95 -15.65
C GLY A 594 10.43 20.24 -15.33
N ASP A 595 10.60 21.07 -16.35
CA ASP A 595 11.33 22.33 -16.23
C ASP A 595 10.40 23.43 -15.68
N TRP A 596 10.65 23.81 -14.43
CA TRP A 596 9.95 24.90 -13.75
C TRP A 596 10.77 26.18 -13.85
N GLY A 597 10.29 27.13 -14.65
CA GLY A 597 10.91 28.44 -14.81
C GLY A 597 10.36 29.46 -13.82
N LEU A 598 11.24 30.28 -13.23
CA LEU A 598 10.82 31.45 -12.45
C LEU A 598 10.41 32.56 -13.42
N ILE A 599 9.13 32.97 -13.39
CA ILE A 599 8.59 33.99 -14.31
C ILE A 599 8.37 35.35 -13.64
N SER A 600 8.26 35.38 -12.31
CA SER A 600 8.26 36.58 -11.47
C SER A 600 8.67 36.20 -10.05
N LEU A 601 8.86 37.20 -9.18
CA LEU A 601 9.22 36.95 -7.78
C LEU A 601 8.21 35.98 -7.14
N HIS A 602 8.72 34.88 -6.57
CA HIS A 602 7.92 33.80 -5.95
C HIS A 602 6.87 33.15 -6.88
N THR A 603 7.07 33.18 -8.20
CA THR A 603 6.14 32.60 -9.18
C THR A 603 6.87 31.70 -10.17
N TRP A 604 6.44 30.44 -10.24
CA TRP A 604 7.00 29.44 -11.14
C TRP A 604 5.97 28.95 -12.14
N TYR A 605 6.43 28.62 -13.33
CA TYR A 605 5.60 28.08 -14.41
C TYR A 605 6.24 26.83 -15.00
N ASN A 606 5.41 25.85 -15.34
CA ASN A 606 5.81 24.65 -16.07
C ASN A 606 5.05 24.59 -17.40
N GLY A 607 5.78 24.71 -18.50
CA GLY A 607 5.17 24.72 -19.84
C GLY A 607 4.56 23.39 -20.28
N GLN A 608 4.94 22.27 -19.67
CA GLN A 608 4.45 20.92 -20.04
C GLN A 608 3.15 20.56 -19.33
N SER A 609 2.96 21.02 -18.10
CA SER A 609 1.70 20.86 -17.36
C SER A 609 0.78 22.07 -17.52
N GLY A 610 1.29 23.22 -17.96
CA GLY A 610 0.55 24.48 -17.98
C GLY A 610 0.34 25.08 -16.59
N ALA A 611 0.92 24.48 -15.53
CA ALA A 611 0.72 24.91 -14.16
C ALA A 611 1.56 26.16 -13.84
N LYS A 612 0.91 27.16 -13.25
CA LYS A 612 1.53 28.36 -12.67
C LYS A 612 1.29 28.36 -11.16
N ILE A 613 2.36 28.47 -10.37
CA ILE A 613 2.30 28.48 -8.90
C ILE A 613 2.92 29.78 -8.40
N SER A 614 2.14 30.56 -7.66
CA SER A 614 2.57 31.82 -7.02
C SER A 614 2.44 31.69 -5.51
N VAL A 615 3.47 32.07 -4.75
CA VAL A 615 3.42 32.10 -3.28
C VAL A 615 3.58 33.53 -2.79
N LEU A 616 2.61 34.01 -2.04
CA LEU A 616 2.58 35.35 -1.46
C LEU A 616 2.56 35.27 0.06
N SER A 617 3.07 36.30 0.71
CA SER A 617 2.97 36.49 2.15
C SER A 617 3.00 37.98 2.50
N PRO A 618 2.28 38.43 3.54
CA PRO A 618 2.46 39.76 4.10
C PRO A 618 3.86 39.97 4.70
N ALA A 619 4.52 38.88 5.12
CA ALA A 619 5.89 38.90 5.62
C ALA A 619 6.89 38.69 4.47
N THR A 620 8.14 39.12 4.68
CA THR A 620 9.23 38.78 3.76
C THR A 620 9.40 37.26 3.70
N ILE A 621 9.35 36.70 2.49
CA ILE A 621 9.62 35.29 2.22
C ILE A 621 10.88 35.14 1.37
N GLU A 622 11.71 34.16 1.71
CA GLU A 622 12.78 33.70 0.84
C GLU A 622 12.28 32.43 0.13
N SER A 623 12.36 32.39 -1.19
CA SER A 623 11.91 31.23 -1.95
C SER A 623 12.96 30.66 -2.88
N ARG A 624 12.99 29.34 -3.01
CA ARG A 624 13.88 28.63 -3.92
C ARG A 624 13.20 27.41 -4.53
N LEU A 625 13.65 27.01 -5.72
CA LEU A 625 13.34 25.72 -6.32
C LEU A 625 14.52 24.78 -6.09
N VAL A 626 14.28 23.62 -5.52
CA VAL A 626 15.29 22.59 -5.30
C VAL A 626 14.90 21.29 -6.00
N SER A 627 15.89 20.49 -6.40
CA SER A 627 15.65 19.14 -6.92
C SER A 627 16.87 18.27 -6.59
N GLY A 628 16.64 17.14 -5.93
CA GLY A 628 17.68 16.15 -5.65
C GLY A 628 18.80 16.63 -4.71
N GLN A 629 18.52 17.50 -3.75
CA GLN A 629 19.56 18.01 -2.83
C GLN A 629 19.88 16.97 -1.74
N LYS A 630 21.17 16.68 -1.56
CA LYS A 630 21.67 15.66 -0.60
C LYS A 630 22.43 16.25 0.59
N LYS A 631 22.92 17.49 0.50
CA LYS A 631 23.83 18.06 1.52
C LYS A 631 23.03 18.56 2.73
N ILE A 632 23.50 18.23 3.94
CA ILE A 632 22.98 18.66 5.26
C ILE A 632 21.63 18.00 5.65
N SER A 633 20.61 18.06 4.78
CA SER A 633 19.32 17.36 4.91
C SER A 633 18.79 17.06 3.51
N PRO A 634 18.17 15.89 3.24
CA PRO A 634 17.61 15.62 1.93
C PRO A 634 16.45 16.59 1.65
N GLU A 635 16.38 17.10 0.42
CA GLU A 635 15.29 17.94 -0.06
C GLU A 635 15.04 17.66 -1.55
N GLY A 636 13.77 17.70 -1.97
CA GLY A 636 13.38 17.44 -3.36
C GLY A 636 13.67 16.02 -3.85
N TRP A 637 13.24 14.98 -3.11
CA TRP A 637 13.35 13.57 -3.52
C TRP A 637 12.02 12.84 -3.42
N GLU A 638 11.63 12.11 -4.45
CA GLU A 638 10.40 11.29 -4.51
C GLU A 638 10.75 9.80 -4.60
N SER A 639 9.84 8.95 -4.11
CA SER A 639 9.89 7.50 -4.26
C SER A 639 8.52 6.94 -4.63
N LEU A 640 8.34 6.70 -5.94
CA LEU A 640 7.14 6.05 -6.48
C LEU A 640 7.23 4.52 -6.37
N TYR A 641 8.42 3.98 -6.57
CA TYR A 641 8.72 2.55 -6.51
C TYR A 641 9.64 2.23 -5.32
N TYR A 642 9.41 1.09 -4.67
CA TYR A 642 10.15 0.71 -3.48
C TYR A 642 11.63 0.45 -3.79
N GLY A 643 12.53 0.99 -2.98
CA GLY A 643 13.96 0.91 -3.22
C GLY A 643 14.51 1.91 -4.25
N GLU A 644 13.64 2.67 -4.92
CA GLU A 644 14.03 3.75 -5.83
C GLU A 644 13.73 5.13 -5.22
N LYS A 645 14.63 6.08 -5.47
CA LYS A 645 14.41 7.49 -5.19
C LYS A 645 14.94 8.33 -6.35
N VAL A 646 14.17 9.32 -6.77
CA VAL A 646 14.51 10.21 -7.88
C VAL A 646 14.42 11.68 -7.42
N PRO A 647 15.20 12.60 -8.02
CA PRO A 647 15.01 14.03 -7.81
C PRO A 647 13.58 14.47 -8.16
N CYS A 648 12.99 15.32 -7.32
CA CYS A 648 11.66 15.89 -7.49
C CYS A 648 11.76 17.42 -7.30
N PRO A 649 11.37 18.23 -8.30
CA PRO A 649 11.32 19.68 -8.15
C PRO A 649 10.43 20.07 -6.97
N THR A 650 10.94 20.90 -6.06
CA THR A 650 10.23 21.32 -4.86
C THR A 650 10.45 22.82 -4.65
N ILE A 651 9.36 23.58 -4.62
CA ILE A 651 9.39 24.98 -4.16
C ILE A 651 9.47 24.95 -2.64
N ILE A 652 10.40 25.72 -2.09
CA ILE A 652 10.55 25.94 -0.66
C ILE A 652 10.45 27.44 -0.39
N CYS A 653 9.55 27.82 0.52
CA CYS A 653 9.38 29.19 0.98
C CYS A 653 9.62 29.26 2.48
N ASP A 654 10.63 30.04 2.88
CA ASP A 654 11.04 30.24 4.27
C ASP A 654 10.65 31.65 4.74
N THR A 655 10.20 31.74 5.98
CA THR A 655 9.98 33.02 6.68
C THR A 655 10.09 32.85 8.18
N LYS A 656 10.13 33.98 8.89
CA LYS A 656 10.22 34.05 10.34
C LYS A 656 9.27 35.09 10.89
N GLY A 657 8.52 34.72 11.92
CA GLY A 657 7.59 35.62 12.58
C GLY A 657 6.87 34.97 13.74
N ASP A 658 6.13 35.77 14.50
CA ASP A 658 5.24 35.28 15.55
C ASP A 658 4.03 34.59 14.93
N THR A 659 3.36 35.30 14.02
CA THR A 659 2.35 34.74 13.12
C THR A 659 2.86 34.79 11.69
N CYS A 660 2.43 33.84 10.87
CA CYS A 660 2.75 33.81 9.44
C CYS A 660 1.51 33.42 8.64
N ARG A 661 1.36 34.03 7.46
CA ARG A 661 0.41 33.63 6.44
C ARG A 661 1.15 33.38 5.13
N PHE A 662 0.95 32.21 4.53
CA PHE A 662 1.26 31.96 3.12
C PHE A 662 -0.02 31.90 2.32
N ILE A 663 -0.03 32.51 1.14
CA ILE A 663 -1.12 32.41 0.17
C ILE A 663 -0.50 31.81 -1.09
N THR A 664 -0.81 30.56 -1.37
CA THR A 664 -0.40 29.88 -2.61
C THR A 664 -1.56 29.93 -3.59
N VAL A 665 -1.28 30.36 -4.81
CA VAL A 665 -2.24 30.36 -5.90
C VAL A 665 -1.72 29.52 -7.05
N ILE A 666 -2.55 28.58 -7.51
CA ILE A 666 -2.24 27.65 -8.58
C ILE A 666 -3.30 27.81 -9.66
N SER A 667 -2.86 28.08 -10.88
CA SER A 667 -3.72 28.14 -12.06
C SER A 667 -3.11 27.32 -13.19
N PHE A 668 -3.94 27.02 -14.20
CA PHE A 668 -3.56 26.23 -15.35
C PHE A 668 -3.81 27.01 -16.66
N HIS A 669 -3.08 26.64 -17.72
CA HIS A 669 -3.34 27.06 -19.10
C HIS A 669 -3.41 28.58 -19.33
N GLY A 670 -2.68 29.37 -18.54
CA GLY A 670 -2.60 30.82 -18.71
C GLY A 670 -3.74 31.61 -18.06
N GLU A 671 -4.59 30.98 -17.23
CA GLU A 671 -5.52 31.70 -16.37
C GLU A 671 -4.75 32.67 -15.46
N GLU A 672 -5.02 33.97 -15.61
CA GLU A 672 -4.45 35.00 -14.75
C GLU A 672 -5.34 35.24 -13.54
N ILE A 673 -4.76 35.06 -12.36
CA ILE A 673 -5.42 35.36 -11.09
C ILE A 673 -4.89 36.72 -10.62
N GLY A 674 -5.78 37.72 -10.62
CA GLY A 674 -5.47 39.07 -10.19
C GLY A 674 -5.50 39.19 -8.67
N PHE A 675 -4.40 39.67 -8.09
CA PHE A 675 -4.35 40.09 -6.69
C PHE A 675 -4.56 41.59 -6.61
N HIS A 676 -5.53 42.00 -5.79
CA HIS A 676 -5.78 43.40 -5.47
C HIS A 676 -5.43 43.67 -3.99
N ASP A 677 -5.21 44.96 -3.66
CA ASP A 677 -4.92 45.39 -2.30
C ASP A 677 -6.00 44.88 -1.31
N GLU A 678 -5.60 44.62 -0.06
CA GLU A 678 -6.46 44.18 1.06
C GLU A 678 -6.99 42.72 1.02
N GLY A 679 -6.21 41.78 0.47
CA GLY A 679 -6.53 40.35 0.62
C GLY A 679 -7.72 39.89 -0.24
N VAL A 680 -7.97 40.61 -1.35
CA VAL A 680 -9.00 40.29 -2.32
C VAL A 680 -8.37 39.63 -3.56
N ILE A 681 -8.86 38.44 -3.90
CA ILE A 681 -8.45 37.67 -5.07
C ILE A 681 -9.64 37.59 -6.03
N LYS A 682 -9.47 38.04 -7.27
CA LYS A 682 -10.52 37.94 -8.29
C LYS A 682 -10.32 36.68 -9.14
N LEU A 683 -11.37 35.87 -9.20
CA LEU A 683 -11.45 34.65 -10.00
C LEU A 683 -12.68 34.75 -10.91
N ASP A 684 -12.50 35.06 -12.19
CA ASP A 684 -13.61 35.27 -13.13
C ASP A 684 -14.69 36.25 -12.60
N ASP A 685 -15.89 35.74 -12.29
CA ASP A 685 -17.05 36.45 -11.73
C ASP A 685 -17.14 36.39 -10.19
N LEU A 686 -16.13 35.84 -9.52
CA LEU A 686 -16.04 35.69 -8.08
C LEU A 686 -14.98 36.60 -7.46
N GLU A 687 -15.31 37.14 -6.30
CA GLU A 687 -14.40 37.91 -5.46
C GLU A 687 -14.15 37.12 -4.17
N VAL A 688 -12.93 36.62 -4.01
CA VAL A 688 -12.50 35.89 -2.82
C VAL A 688 -11.88 36.87 -1.85
N ARG A 689 -12.39 36.94 -0.63
CA ARG A 689 -11.83 37.77 0.45
C ARG A 689 -11.17 36.92 1.49
N LEU A 690 -9.91 37.22 1.80
CA LEU A 690 -9.15 36.54 2.84
C LEU A 690 -9.32 37.29 4.17
N ASN A 691 -9.98 36.65 5.13
CA ASN A 691 -10.15 37.21 6.47
C ASN A 691 -8.80 37.27 7.21
N LEU A 692 -8.66 38.13 8.22
CA LEU A 692 -7.42 38.21 8.99
C LEU A 692 -7.13 36.89 9.75
N PRO A 693 -5.85 36.51 9.93
CA PRO A 693 -5.50 35.33 10.71
C PRO A 693 -6.09 35.43 12.12
N SER A 694 -6.89 34.45 12.53
CA SER A 694 -7.52 34.47 13.85
C SER A 694 -7.74 33.07 14.41
N ASN A 695 -7.72 32.95 15.73
CA ASN A 695 -8.15 31.73 16.44
C ASN A 695 -9.68 31.63 16.56
N SER A 696 -10.45 32.49 15.89
CA SER A 696 -11.91 32.48 15.96
C SER A 696 -12.48 31.32 15.14
N SER A 697 -13.80 31.12 15.17
CA SER A 697 -14.47 30.18 14.27
C SER A 697 -14.74 30.78 12.88
N GLU A 698 -14.30 32.01 12.61
CA GLU A 698 -14.49 32.64 11.29
C GLU A 698 -13.64 31.92 10.23
N SER A 699 -14.26 31.71 9.07
CA SER A 699 -13.62 31.12 7.89
C SER A 699 -12.37 31.93 7.51
N ILE A 700 -11.28 31.28 7.16
CA ILE A 700 -10.07 31.93 6.61
C ILE A 700 -10.40 32.60 5.28
N VAL A 701 -11.26 31.95 4.49
CA VAL A 701 -11.68 32.41 3.17
C VAL A 701 -13.18 32.72 3.16
N ALA A 702 -13.56 33.89 2.65
CA ALA A 702 -14.94 34.28 2.37
C ALA A 702 -15.14 34.50 0.86
N LEU A 703 -16.29 34.09 0.34
CA LEU A 703 -16.72 34.26 -1.06
C LEU A 703 -17.94 35.18 -1.14
#